data_AF-A0A2J0LPF3-F1
#
_entry.id   AF-A0A2J0LPF3-F1
#
_cell.length_a   1.000
_cell.length_b   1.000
_cell.length_c   1.000
_cell.angle_alpha   90.00
_cell.angle_beta   90.00
_cell.angle_gamma   90.00
#
_symmetry.space_group_name_H-M   'P 1'
#
loop_
_entity.id
_entity.type
_entity.pdbx_description
1 polymer ?
#
loop_
_entity_poly.entity_id
_entity_poly.type
_entity_poly.pdbx_seq_one_letter_code
_entity_poly.pdbx_strand_id
1 'polypeptide(L)'
;MSYDKSGLAYGYTKHTHTSGNSDGVWMEVDVTEERLATQYNRHGQALSYSETSTGTDAPGQITRTDMDSIVYDSWGRIAEFVQHNYVKGVSKDDPGVYVDYSEDITQYAAVYEDKGVLILDGETFYISEIDGYINQSETSGTDGASELEYIRTTVRSEIDFNSLGQMIHYKEQSSASDAQGKLTYTDWTAGSFDGAGNRVFSGYDVTGRIYSYKQVDRSVSIDPATGDFIYAQNIDGEELYNALDEDGHLVFVTLDTPGVVFEIDENGNPKRAMALEIIKTTVRTETYYDGFGQNRSYRQTVHSTDAPGNINTIDMSDMKYDPRDRLFSYHEVTVDVQGKMTTKDVSGMSYDDMGRNSGYQENLRTSGEDEYGNPLDITTTTLRSAIRYNGLNQMIAYHDYITTSDTELRKNIDWRVLSYDINGLIVGFKEDTHVTGRNDEGEIDWFNYSERKIGDFDIDGTLIRSWYNSLGQMIGYVETNKSSDKPEVVTTRTLSNMIYDSVARLSEYIQDDHITSINNDGSLDYHEVTKRTGARYNEMGYVGSYQESVRTYTEADEDGDGNVDLDLTNITYRSNIDYNELSQTVYYHDSVQAGDAPDKNIEIDWHAGLFDEAGNQIKAGYDVSGRSFAYKQVTHTTNKSGLDSEGNSIPELDITTTVVRTKTLYGGFGSVKAYCEEMRTDEAEDVVIITEKNNIYYDSNQRVRGYEEVVTKIDILTRGNKYNLKTNTKRSQVNYNDYGQISFYHQESYSDASTNLLTEEDWYADKYNVFNQIESYHTNILEIGADIANQLNKTTDLTRFETHYNSLGLIDYYKQKTISNDAVDKAIEETW
;
A
#
# COMPACT_ATOMS: atom_id res chain seq x y z
N MET A 1 19.97 14.75 -48.33
CA MET A 1 21.38 14.39 -48.03
C MET A 1 22.32 15.39 -48.67
N SER A 2 23.30 15.86 -47.91
CA SER A 2 24.42 16.68 -48.36
C SER A 2 25.71 15.87 -48.23
N TYR A 3 26.68 16.12 -49.12
CA TYR A 3 27.95 15.40 -49.16
C TYR A 3 29.11 16.39 -49.08
N ASP A 4 30.21 15.96 -48.48
CA ASP A 4 31.46 16.73 -48.45
C ASP A 4 32.18 16.67 -49.82
N LYS A 5 33.33 17.36 -49.92
CA LYS A 5 34.14 17.39 -51.15
C LYS A 5 34.73 16.02 -51.55
N SER A 6 34.72 15.06 -50.64
CA SER A 6 35.21 13.69 -50.82
C SER A 6 34.08 12.71 -51.16
N GLY A 7 32.82 13.16 -51.18
CA GLY A 7 31.65 12.35 -51.47
C GLY A 7 31.09 11.59 -50.25
N LEU A 8 31.55 11.90 -49.04
CA LEU A 8 31.01 11.33 -47.80
C LEU A 8 29.80 12.15 -47.32
N ALA A 9 28.83 11.50 -46.69
CA ALA A 9 27.61 12.17 -46.23
C ALA A 9 27.94 13.20 -45.14
N TYR A 10 27.78 14.48 -45.44
CA TYR A 10 28.01 15.59 -44.52
C TYR A 10 26.80 15.86 -43.61
N GLY A 11 25.62 15.51 -44.09
CA GLY A 11 24.37 15.67 -43.35
C GLY A 11 23.14 15.19 -44.11
N TYR A 12 22.01 15.17 -43.43
CA TYR A 12 20.71 14.92 -44.02
C TYR A 12 19.63 15.70 -43.30
N THR A 13 18.53 15.95 -44.01
CA THR A 13 17.26 16.35 -43.43
C THR A 13 16.26 15.26 -43.81
N LYS A 14 15.59 14.68 -42.82
CA LYS A 14 14.53 13.70 -42.99
C LYS A 14 13.24 14.32 -42.47
N HIS A 15 12.24 14.40 -43.35
CA HIS A 15 10.88 14.81 -42.99
C HIS A 15 10.03 13.56 -42.89
N THR A 16 9.46 13.32 -41.72
CA THR A 16 8.51 12.24 -41.47
C THR A 16 7.15 12.88 -41.25
N HIS A 17 6.19 12.55 -42.12
CA HIS A 17 4.79 12.95 -41.97
C HIS A 17 4.00 11.71 -41.56
N THR A 18 3.40 11.76 -40.38
CA THR A 18 2.50 10.72 -39.88
C THR A 18 1.11 11.32 -39.76
N SER A 19 0.14 10.70 -40.42
CA SER A 19 -1.27 11.06 -40.29
C SER A 19 -2.07 9.87 -39.79
N GLY A 20 -2.97 10.14 -38.85
CA GLY A 20 -3.79 9.12 -38.21
C GLY A 20 -5.10 9.69 -37.69
N ASN A 21 -6.08 8.82 -37.52
CA ASN A 21 -7.38 9.17 -36.96
C ASN A 21 -7.47 8.55 -35.56
N SER A 22 -7.58 9.40 -34.54
CA SER A 22 -7.86 9.01 -33.17
C SER A 22 -9.21 9.61 -32.76
N ASP A 23 -10.17 8.75 -32.39
CA ASP A 23 -11.53 9.13 -31.96
C ASP A 23 -12.29 10.09 -32.89
N GLY A 24 -12.10 9.97 -34.20
CA GLY A 24 -12.77 10.79 -35.21
C GLY A 24 -12.08 12.13 -35.48
N VAL A 25 -10.95 12.41 -34.82
CA VAL A 25 -10.11 13.58 -35.07
C VAL A 25 -8.91 13.16 -35.92
N TRP A 26 -8.75 13.82 -37.06
CA TRP A 26 -7.55 13.70 -37.89
C TRP A 26 -6.41 14.47 -37.23
N MET A 27 -5.33 13.77 -36.92
CA MET A 27 -4.09 14.37 -36.45
C MET A 27 -3.01 14.17 -37.51
N GLU A 28 -2.26 15.24 -37.75
CA GLU A 28 -1.08 15.26 -38.61
C GLU A 28 0.12 15.65 -37.76
N VAL A 29 1.18 14.85 -37.82
CA VAL A 29 2.43 15.05 -37.12
C VAL A 29 3.55 15.07 -38.14
N ASP A 30 4.19 16.22 -38.27
CA ASP A 30 5.43 16.39 -39.04
C ASP A 30 6.63 16.45 -38.09
N VAL A 31 7.59 15.55 -38.27
CA VAL A 31 8.89 15.52 -37.60
C VAL A 31 9.99 15.81 -38.61
N THR A 32 10.89 16.72 -38.28
CA THR A 32 12.09 17.02 -39.05
C THR A 32 13.32 16.64 -38.24
N GLU A 33 14.07 15.66 -38.75
CA GLU A 33 15.36 15.24 -38.21
C GLU A 33 16.47 15.77 -39.12
N GLU A 34 17.42 16.50 -38.55
CA GLU A 34 18.57 17.05 -39.24
C GLU A 34 19.86 16.50 -38.64
N ARG A 35 20.66 15.80 -39.45
CA ARG A 35 22.06 15.50 -39.11
C ARG A 35 22.95 16.51 -39.83
N LEU A 36 23.82 17.18 -39.08
CA LEU A 36 24.73 18.20 -39.57
C LEU A 36 26.17 17.94 -39.10
N ALA A 37 27.11 18.59 -39.78
CA ALA A 37 28.50 18.73 -39.38
C ALA A 37 29.26 17.42 -39.14
N THR A 38 28.95 16.34 -39.89
CA THR A 38 29.69 15.08 -39.76
C THR A 38 31.14 15.28 -40.19
N GLN A 39 32.08 15.08 -39.27
CA GLN A 39 33.51 15.10 -39.55
C GLN A 39 34.00 13.67 -39.74
N TYR A 40 34.94 13.47 -40.66
CA TYR A 40 35.52 12.15 -40.93
C TYR A 40 37.03 12.16 -40.75
N ASN A 41 37.58 11.05 -40.27
CA ASN A 41 39.02 10.82 -40.31
C ASN A 41 39.49 10.52 -41.74
N ARG A 42 40.81 10.38 -41.94
CA ARG A 42 41.40 10.04 -43.26
C ARG A 42 40.95 8.70 -43.84
N HIS A 43 40.31 7.85 -43.05
CA HIS A 43 39.78 6.53 -43.42
C HIS A 43 38.27 6.57 -43.72
N GLY A 44 37.63 7.75 -43.65
CA GLY A 44 36.20 7.91 -43.92
C GLY A 44 35.28 7.51 -42.77
N GLN A 45 35.81 7.41 -41.54
CA GLN A 45 35.03 7.08 -40.34
C GLN A 45 34.67 8.35 -39.58
N ALA A 46 33.45 8.42 -39.03
CA ALA A 46 32.92 9.62 -38.39
C ALA A 46 33.63 9.93 -37.07
N LEU A 47 34.24 11.11 -36.94
CA LEU A 47 34.88 11.59 -35.72
C LEU A 47 33.92 12.37 -34.81
N SER A 48 32.92 13.01 -35.41
CA SER A 48 31.84 13.69 -34.72
C SER A 48 30.66 13.95 -35.66
N TYR A 49 29.48 14.17 -35.10
CA TYR A 49 28.30 14.66 -35.82
C TYR A 49 27.28 15.25 -34.84
N SER A 50 26.37 16.07 -35.35
CA SER A 50 25.26 16.62 -34.59
C SER A 50 23.93 16.20 -35.21
N GLU A 51 22.97 15.77 -34.41
CA GLU A 51 21.61 15.49 -34.82
C GLU A 51 20.65 16.41 -34.07
N THR A 52 19.65 16.94 -34.76
CA THR A 52 18.58 17.74 -34.17
C THR A 52 17.24 17.22 -34.66
N SER A 53 16.31 16.98 -33.74
CA SER A 53 14.93 16.59 -34.07
C SER A 53 13.96 17.67 -33.60
N THR A 54 13.03 18.03 -34.48
CA THR A 54 11.98 19.03 -34.22
C THR A 54 10.63 18.52 -34.74
N GLY A 55 9.60 18.54 -33.90
CA GLY A 55 8.25 18.07 -34.22
C GLY A 55 7.21 19.19 -34.19
N THR A 56 6.20 19.13 -35.06
CA THR A 56 5.04 20.05 -35.05
C THR A 56 4.03 19.77 -33.93
N ASP A 57 4.20 18.61 -33.29
CA ASP A 57 3.30 17.96 -32.36
C ASP A 57 3.74 18.16 -30.89
N ALA A 58 5.03 18.46 -30.68
CA ALA A 58 5.59 19.13 -29.52
C ALA A 58 6.39 20.38 -29.96
N PRO A 59 5.74 21.42 -30.53
CA PRO A 59 6.41 22.52 -31.23
C PRO A 59 7.17 23.50 -30.33
N GLY A 60 7.28 23.18 -29.03
CA GLY A 60 8.21 23.80 -28.11
C GLY A 60 9.46 22.96 -27.79
N GLN A 61 9.49 21.67 -28.18
CA GLN A 61 10.56 20.72 -27.87
C GLN A 61 11.54 20.51 -29.04
N ILE A 62 12.81 20.65 -28.73
CA ILE A 62 13.96 20.41 -29.60
C ILE A 62 14.88 19.46 -28.85
N THR A 63 15.15 18.32 -29.46
CA THR A 63 16.20 17.41 -28.98
C THR A 63 17.39 17.54 -29.91
N ARG A 64 18.57 17.78 -29.36
CA ARG A 64 19.84 17.79 -30.07
C ARG A 64 20.78 16.78 -29.44
N THR A 65 21.40 15.94 -30.26
CA THR A 65 22.42 14.99 -29.84
C THR A 65 23.70 15.30 -30.59
N ASP A 66 24.74 15.70 -29.87
CA ASP A 66 26.07 15.89 -30.42
C ASP A 66 26.95 14.69 -30.03
N MET A 67 27.49 14.00 -31.02
CA MET A 67 28.48 12.94 -30.84
C MET A 67 29.84 13.52 -31.13
N ASP A 68 30.73 13.52 -30.15
CA ASP A 68 32.07 14.08 -30.22
C ASP A 68 33.13 13.08 -29.72
N SER A 69 34.39 13.38 -30.01
CA SER A 69 35.55 12.61 -29.54
C SER A 69 35.48 11.11 -29.85
N ILE A 70 34.91 10.72 -31.00
CA ILE A 70 34.83 9.31 -31.40
C ILE A 70 36.25 8.80 -31.68
N VAL A 71 36.75 7.94 -30.81
CA VAL A 71 38.04 7.27 -30.96
C VAL A 71 37.81 5.90 -31.57
N TYR A 72 38.62 5.58 -32.57
CA TYR A 72 38.64 4.24 -33.15
C TYR A 72 39.89 3.49 -32.74
N ASP A 73 39.77 2.20 -32.49
CA ASP A 73 40.92 1.34 -32.29
C ASP A 73 41.67 1.04 -33.61
N SER A 74 42.73 0.24 -33.53
CA SER A 74 43.56 -0.14 -34.69
C SER A 74 42.82 -0.91 -35.78
N TRP A 75 41.61 -1.40 -35.51
CA TRP A 75 40.75 -2.11 -36.47
C TRP A 75 39.60 -1.24 -36.98
N GLY A 76 39.49 0.01 -36.51
CA GLY A 76 38.49 0.95 -36.95
C GLY A 76 37.12 0.80 -36.27
N ARG A 77 37.08 0.20 -35.07
CA ARG A 77 35.86 0.08 -34.24
C ARG A 77 35.82 1.18 -33.19
N ILE A 78 34.64 1.61 -32.75
CA ILE A 78 34.50 2.72 -31.78
C ILE A 78 34.98 2.24 -30.40
N ALA A 79 36.04 2.84 -29.89
CA ALA A 79 36.61 2.53 -28.57
C ALA A 79 36.11 3.48 -27.47
N GLU A 80 35.82 4.73 -27.83
CA GLU A 80 35.44 5.81 -26.91
C GLU A 80 34.60 6.84 -27.67
N PHE A 81 33.63 7.46 -27.00
CA PHE A 81 32.94 8.65 -27.50
C PHE A 81 32.35 9.46 -26.35
N VAL A 82 32.04 10.73 -26.63
CA VAL A 82 31.23 11.59 -25.77
C VAL A 82 29.97 11.96 -26.54
N GLN A 83 28.81 11.77 -25.93
CA GLN A 83 27.51 12.13 -26.47
C GLN A 83 26.90 13.20 -25.58
N HIS A 84 26.64 14.38 -26.15
CA HIS A 84 25.93 15.46 -25.48
C HIS A 84 24.49 15.50 -25.97
N ASN A 85 23.54 15.10 -25.13
CA ASN A 85 22.11 15.24 -25.39
C ASN A 85 21.64 16.57 -24.79
N TYR A 86 20.97 17.39 -25.59
CA TYR A 86 20.34 18.63 -25.16
C TYR A 86 18.85 18.54 -25.46
N VAL A 87 18.01 18.71 -24.45
CA VAL A 87 16.56 18.75 -24.62
C VAL A 87 16.06 20.10 -24.14
N LYS A 88 15.47 20.87 -25.06
CA LYS A 88 14.84 22.16 -24.77
C LYS A 88 13.39 22.14 -25.18
N GLY A 89 12.46 22.34 -24.24
CA GLY A 89 11.01 22.28 -24.41
C GLY A 89 10.33 23.45 -23.74
N VAL A 90 9.29 24.06 -24.33
CA VAL A 90 8.42 25.01 -23.62
C VAL A 90 6.97 24.61 -23.85
N SER A 91 6.18 24.47 -22.78
CA SER A 91 4.75 24.21 -22.90
C SER A 91 4.05 25.39 -23.57
N LYS A 92 3.15 25.09 -24.51
CA LYS A 92 2.38 26.13 -25.20
C LYS A 92 1.28 26.70 -24.31
N ASP A 93 0.72 25.87 -23.44
CA ASP A 93 -0.39 26.20 -22.57
C ASP A 93 0.07 26.93 -21.29
N ASP A 94 1.31 26.69 -20.86
CA ASP A 94 1.93 27.40 -19.74
C ASP A 94 3.43 27.65 -20.02
N PRO A 95 3.81 28.85 -20.48
CA PRO A 95 5.21 29.20 -20.74
C PRO A 95 6.13 29.14 -19.52
N GLY A 96 5.57 29.07 -18.30
CA GLY A 96 6.34 28.84 -17.07
C GLY A 96 6.82 27.40 -16.91
N VAL A 97 6.23 26.44 -17.64
CA VAL A 97 6.65 25.03 -17.69
C VAL A 97 7.52 24.81 -18.93
N TYR A 98 8.81 24.56 -18.71
CA TYR A 98 9.77 24.33 -19.77
C TYR A 98 10.76 23.23 -19.37
N VAL A 99 11.45 22.62 -20.30
CA VAL A 99 12.61 21.77 -20.03
C VAL A 99 13.81 22.36 -20.72
N ASP A 100 14.96 22.39 -20.06
CA ASP A 100 16.23 22.82 -20.60
C ASP A 100 17.35 22.07 -19.87
N TYR A 101 17.49 20.78 -20.21
CA TYR A 101 18.50 19.93 -19.62
C TYR A 101 19.47 19.39 -20.66
N SER A 102 20.67 19.11 -20.19
CA SER A 102 21.71 18.39 -20.91
C SER A 102 22.05 17.09 -20.19
N GLU A 103 22.33 16.07 -20.97
CA GLU A 103 22.89 14.80 -20.50
C GLU A 103 24.14 14.50 -21.32
N ASP A 104 25.27 14.45 -20.63
CA ASP A 104 26.57 14.15 -21.22
C ASP A 104 26.93 12.69 -20.91
N ILE A 105 26.89 11.83 -21.92
CA ILE A 105 27.23 10.42 -21.83
C ILE A 105 28.64 10.22 -22.36
N THR A 106 29.56 9.80 -21.50
CA THR A 106 30.90 9.36 -21.90
C THR A 106 30.95 7.84 -21.90
N GLN A 107 31.16 7.23 -23.06
CA GLN A 107 31.47 5.80 -23.18
C GLN A 107 32.97 5.60 -23.31
N TYR A 108 33.54 4.74 -22.48
CA TYR A 108 34.96 4.42 -22.50
C TYR A 108 35.23 2.97 -22.09
N ALA A 109 36.50 2.57 -22.16
CA ALA A 109 36.97 1.23 -21.81
C ALA A 109 36.26 0.10 -22.58
N ALA A 110 35.94 0.32 -23.86
CA ALA A 110 35.36 -0.72 -24.69
C ALA A 110 36.33 -1.88 -24.90
N VAL A 111 35.92 -3.08 -24.49
CA VAL A 111 36.64 -4.33 -24.69
C VAL A 111 36.01 -5.06 -25.86
N TYR A 112 36.85 -5.68 -26.71
CA TYR A 112 36.40 -6.45 -27.86
C TYR A 112 37.00 -7.85 -27.82
N GLU A 113 36.17 -8.87 -28.03
CA GLU A 113 36.60 -10.26 -28.11
C GLU A 113 36.81 -10.67 -29.57
N ASP A 114 37.94 -11.34 -29.86
CA ASP A 114 38.24 -11.86 -31.20
C ASP A 114 37.43 -13.14 -31.48
N LYS A 115 36.44 -13.04 -32.38
CA LYS A 115 35.57 -14.16 -32.78
C LYS A 115 36.10 -14.94 -33.99
N GLY A 116 37.17 -14.48 -34.64
CA GLY A 116 37.87 -15.24 -35.69
C GLY A 116 38.51 -14.40 -36.79
N VAL A 117 38.79 -15.04 -37.92
CA VAL A 117 39.49 -14.44 -39.07
C VAL A 117 38.75 -14.75 -40.37
N LEU A 118 38.41 -13.72 -41.13
CA LEU A 118 37.92 -13.79 -42.50
C LEU A 118 39.06 -13.43 -43.46
N ILE A 119 39.43 -14.34 -44.35
CA ILE A 119 40.41 -14.05 -45.41
C ILE A 119 39.64 -13.73 -46.70
N LEU A 120 39.67 -12.47 -47.11
CA LEU A 120 39.09 -11.98 -48.37
C LEU A 120 40.23 -11.51 -49.27
N ASP A 121 40.32 -12.07 -50.48
CA ASP A 121 41.33 -11.72 -51.48
C ASP A 121 42.80 -11.74 -51.00
N GLY A 122 43.11 -12.59 -50.01
CA GLY A 122 44.44 -12.71 -49.41
C GLY A 122 44.72 -11.73 -48.27
N GLU A 123 43.76 -10.89 -47.91
CA GLU A 123 43.80 -10.03 -46.72
C GLU A 123 43.04 -10.67 -45.56
N THR A 124 43.67 -10.67 -44.39
CA THR A 124 43.17 -11.24 -43.13
C THR A 124 42.40 -10.17 -42.37
N PHE A 125 41.09 -10.34 -42.22
CA PHE A 125 40.19 -9.50 -41.43
C PHE A 125 39.83 -10.22 -40.14
N TYR A 126 40.13 -9.63 -38.98
CA TYR A 126 39.72 -10.20 -37.70
C TYR A 126 38.28 -9.78 -37.39
N ILE A 127 37.41 -10.76 -37.19
CA ILE A 127 36.03 -10.54 -36.75
C ILE A 127 36.05 -10.50 -35.23
N SER A 128 35.48 -9.46 -34.67
CA SER A 128 35.50 -9.19 -33.23
C SER A 128 34.26 -8.40 -32.85
N GLU A 129 33.73 -8.71 -31.68
CA GLU A 129 32.49 -8.12 -31.16
C GLU A 129 32.78 -7.42 -29.83
N ILE A 130 32.00 -6.39 -29.51
CA ILE A 130 32.17 -5.68 -28.23
C ILE A 130 31.75 -6.62 -27.10
N ASP A 131 32.61 -6.77 -26.09
CA ASP A 131 32.41 -7.67 -24.95
C ASP A 131 32.08 -6.89 -23.67
N GLY A 132 32.45 -5.61 -23.61
CA GLY A 132 32.08 -4.73 -22.51
C GLY A 132 32.46 -3.27 -22.74
N TYR A 133 31.89 -2.38 -21.93
CA TYR A 133 32.17 -0.95 -21.92
C TYR A 133 31.65 -0.30 -20.62
N ILE A 134 32.09 0.93 -20.35
CA ILE A 134 31.60 1.76 -19.25
C ILE A 134 30.95 3.01 -19.84
N ASN A 135 29.71 3.29 -19.42
CA ASN A 135 29.02 4.54 -19.67
C ASN A 135 28.93 5.34 -18.38
N GLN A 136 29.33 6.60 -18.43
CA GLN A 136 29.06 7.58 -17.39
C GLN A 136 28.18 8.67 -17.98
N SER A 137 26.97 8.84 -17.45
CA SER A 137 26.05 9.90 -17.85
C SER A 137 25.97 10.95 -16.77
N GLU A 138 26.28 12.20 -17.12
CA GLU A 138 26.15 13.36 -16.26
C GLU A 138 24.96 14.18 -16.74
N THR A 139 23.88 14.22 -15.94
CA THR A 139 22.72 15.03 -16.25
C THR A 139 22.81 16.34 -15.50
N SER A 140 22.73 17.46 -16.23
CA SER A 140 22.74 18.81 -15.67
C SER A 140 21.74 19.72 -16.37
N GLY A 141 21.15 20.69 -15.67
CA GLY A 141 20.30 21.71 -16.28
C GLY A 141 19.11 22.08 -15.42
N THR A 142 18.01 22.48 -16.04
CA THR A 142 16.79 22.82 -15.32
C THR A 142 15.56 22.47 -16.14
N ASP A 143 14.46 22.38 -15.45
CA ASP A 143 13.14 22.18 -16.05
C ASP A 143 12.15 23.26 -15.64
N GLY A 144 12.69 24.44 -15.33
CA GLY A 144 11.91 25.58 -14.90
C GLY A 144 11.47 25.56 -13.45
N ALA A 145 11.68 24.47 -12.69
CA ALA A 145 11.37 24.41 -11.27
C ALA A 145 12.60 24.14 -10.38
N SER A 146 13.60 23.38 -10.86
CA SER A 146 14.80 23.05 -10.06
C SER A 146 16.04 22.85 -10.94
N GLU A 147 17.23 22.88 -10.34
CA GLU A 147 18.46 22.45 -11.01
C GLU A 147 18.55 20.91 -10.94
N LEU A 148 18.74 20.28 -12.09
CA LEU A 148 19.09 18.87 -12.24
C LEU A 148 20.62 18.77 -12.14
N GLU A 149 21.13 17.92 -11.25
CA GLU A 149 22.56 17.55 -11.19
C GLU A 149 22.71 16.13 -10.60
N TYR A 150 22.90 15.12 -11.46
CA TYR A 150 23.23 13.77 -11.00
C TYR A 150 24.08 13.01 -12.02
N ILE A 151 24.85 12.04 -11.51
CA ILE A 151 25.76 11.19 -12.27
C ILE A 151 25.31 9.75 -12.13
N ARG A 152 25.21 9.05 -13.26
CA ARG A 152 24.99 7.60 -13.30
C ARG A 152 26.15 6.93 -14.01
N THR A 153 26.61 5.82 -13.44
CA THR A 153 27.66 4.98 -14.03
C THR A 153 27.07 3.61 -14.29
N THR A 154 27.21 3.14 -15.54
CA THR A 154 26.77 1.83 -16.00
C THR A 154 27.97 1.10 -16.60
N VAL A 155 28.28 -0.07 -16.06
CA VAL A 155 29.31 -0.97 -16.60
C VAL A 155 28.59 -2.14 -17.25
N ARG A 156 28.78 -2.37 -18.54
CA ARG A 156 28.23 -3.53 -19.25
C ARG A 156 29.38 -4.46 -19.63
N SER A 157 29.21 -5.75 -19.43
CA SER A 157 30.24 -6.78 -19.64
C SER A 157 29.61 -8.10 -20.08
N GLU A 158 30.44 -9.06 -20.52
CA GLU A 158 30.01 -10.39 -20.98
C GLU A 158 28.93 -10.30 -22.08
N ILE A 159 29.16 -9.41 -23.05
CA ILE A 159 28.20 -9.18 -24.13
C ILE A 159 28.39 -10.24 -25.22
N ASP A 160 27.38 -11.08 -25.42
CA ASP A 160 27.38 -12.06 -26.51
C ASP A 160 26.45 -11.66 -27.64
N PHE A 161 26.82 -12.04 -28.87
CA PHE A 161 25.97 -11.92 -30.05
C PHE A 161 25.73 -13.27 -30.71
N ASN A 162 24.62 -13.37 -31.45
CA ASN A 162 24.39 -14.48 -32.36
C ASN A 162 25.08 -14.26 -33.72
N SER A 163 25.01 -15.26 -34.61
CA SER A 163 25.62 -15.18 -35.95
C SER A 163 25.04 -14.10 -36.88
N LEU A 164 23.96 -13.43 -36.49
CA LEU A 164 23.37 -12.29 -37.20
C LEU A 164 23.80 -10.94 -36.59
N GLY A 165 24.69 -10.95 -35.59
CA GLY A 165 25.16 -9.75 -34.89
C GLY A 165 24.13 -9.18 -33.90
N GLN A 166 23.16 -9.98 -33.45
CA GLN A 166 22.15 -9.55 -32.48
C GLN A 166 22.58 -9.95 -31.08
N MET A 167 22.46 -9.04 -30.11
CA MET A 167 22.87 -9.26 -28.72
C MET A 167 22.01 -10.36 -28.06
N ILE A 168 22.63 -11.38 -27.48
CA ILE A 168 21.92 -12.49 -26.85
C ILE A 168 22.16 -12.58 -25.36
N HIS A 169 23.17 -11.91 -24.83
CA HIS A 169 23.45 -11.88 -23.40
C HIS A 169 24.25 -10.62 -23.05
N TYR A 170 24.05 -10.09 -21.84
CA TYR A 170 24.96 -9.15 -21.20
C TYR A 170 24.77 -9.18 -19.68
N LYS A 171 25.82 -8.82 -18.95
CA LYS A 171 25.75 -8.39 -17.55
C LYS A 171 25.93 -6.88 -17.47
N GLU A 172 25.19 -6.25 -16.57
CA GLU A 172 25.25 -4.81 -16.34
C GLU A 172 25.28 -4.50 -14.85
N GLN A 173 26.15 -3.59 -14.45
CA GLN A 173 26.20 -3.02 -13.10
C GLN A 173 25.92 -1.51 -13.22
N SER A 174 25.01 -0.98 -12.40
CA SER A 174 24.68 0.45 -12.41
C SER A 174 24.63 1.05 -11.00
N SER A 175 25.19 2.25 -10.86
CA SER A 175 25.07 3.12 -9.68
C SER A 175 24.68 4.54 -10.10
N ALA A 176 24.02 5.28 -9.20
CA ALA A 176 23.62 6.66 -9.46
C ALA A 176 23.78 7.53 -8.21
N SER A 177 24.15 8.80 -8.40
CA SER A 177 24.47 9.73 -7.30
C SER A 177 23.24 10.27 -6.56
N ASP A 178 22.06 10.14 -7.15
CA ASP A 178 20.73 10.45 -6.59
C ASP A 178 20.13 9.24 -5.83
N ALA A 179 20.77 8.07 -5.93
CA ALA A 179 20.44 6.86 -5.19
C ALA A 179 21.68 6.31 -4.45
N GLN A 180 22.34 7.20 -3.69
CA GLN A 180 23.57 6.84 -2.96
C GLN A 180 23.31 5.66 -2.01
N GLY A 181 24.18 4.66 -2.05
CA GLY A 181 24.05 3.47 -1.21
C GLY A 181 23.30 2.30 -1.85
N LYS A 182 22.95 2.39 -3.14
CA LYS A 182 22.36 1.27 -3.90
C LYS A 182 23.18 0.94 -5.14
N LEU A 183 23.43 -0.35 -5.34
CA LEU A 183 24.03 -0.90 -6.55
C LEU A 183 23.06 -1.91 -7.18
N THR A 184 22.87 -1.82 -8.49
CA THR A 184 22.00 -2.74 -9.23
C THR A 184 22.82 -3.54 -10.21
N TYR A 185 22.60 -4.85 -10.25
CA TYR A 185 23.15 -5.77 -11.24
C TYR A 185 22.03 -6.33 -12.09
N THR A 186 22.25 -6.45 -13.39
CA THR A 186 21.31 -7.03 -14.34
C THR A 186 22.03 -8.10 -15.14
N ASP A 187 21.48 -9.31 -15.15
CA ASP A 187 21.86 -10.36 -16.11
C ASP A 187 20.70 -10.51 -17.09
N TRP A 188 20.95 -10.18 -18.36
CA TRP A 188 19.95 -10.24 -19.40
C TRP A 188 20.35 -11.24 -20.47
N THR A 189 19.40 -12.07 -20.91
CA THR A 189 19.60 -13.06 -21.97
C THR A 189 18.41 -13.07 -22.93
N ALA A 190 18.66 -12.90 -24.24
CA ALA A 190 17.66 -13.11 -25.29
C ALA A 190 17.47 -14.61 -25.55
N GLY A 191 16.24 -15.11 -25.45
CA GLY A 191 15.98 -16.52 -25.72
C GLY A 191 14.68 -17.02 -25.15
N SER A 192 14.29 -18.22 -25.55
CA SER A 192 13.32 -19.04 -24.82
C SER A 192 14.08 -20.04 -23.96
N PHE A 193 13.57 -20.37 -22.78
CA PHE A 193 14.29 -21.21 -21.81
C PHE A 193 13.50 -22.48 -21.51
N ASP A 194 14.19 -23.61 -21.32
CA ASP A 194 13.56 -24.81 -20.79
C ASP A 194 13.42 -24.75 -19.26
N GLY A 195 12.73 -25.73 -18.66
CA GLY A 195 12.53 -25.80 -17.21
C GLY A 195 13.81 -26.00 -16.38
N ALA A 196 14.96 -26.22 -17.03
CA ALA A 196 16.28 -26.26 -16.41
C ALA A 196 17.06 -24.96 -16.61
N GLY A 197 16.46 -23.95 -17.25
CA GLY A 197 17.06 -22.63 -17.48
C GLY A 197 17.96 -22.54 -18.71
N ASN A 198 18.02 -23.58 -19.57
CA ASN A 198 18.85 -23.56 -20.76
C ASN A 198 18.15 -22.83 -21.91
N ARG A 199 18.92 -22.08 -22.70
CA ARG A 199 18.42 -21.38 -23.89
C ARG A 199 18.10 -22.36 -25.03
N VAL A 200 16.89 -22.27 -25.58
CA VAL A 200 16.34 -23.19 -26.60
C VAL A 200 16.22 -22.54 -27.99
N PHE A 201 15.91 -21.23 -28.06
CA PHE A 201 15.69 -20.49 -29.32
C PHE A 201 16.33 -19.09 -29.31
N SER A 202 16.46 -18.47 -30.50
CA SER A 202 17.26 -17.26 -30.73
C SER A 202 16.78 -16.01 -29.96
N GLY A 203 15.57 -16.01 -29.40
CA GLY A 203 15.01 -14.86 -28.68
C GLY A 203 14.54 -13.72 -29.57
N TYR A 204 14.69 -13.87 -30.89
CA TYR A 204 14.36 -12.87 -31.91
C TYR A 204 13.36 -13.40 -32.93
N ASP A 205 12.50 -12.52 -33.44
CA ASP A 205 11.62 -12.82 -34.57
C ASP A 205 12.37 -12.79 -35.91
N VAL A 206 11.69 -13.14 -37.01
CA VAL A 206 12.28 -13.19 -38.37
C VAL A 206 12.76 -11.84 -38.89
N THR A 207 12.31 -10.74 -38.30
CA THR A 207 12.75 -9.36 -38.63
C THR A 207 13.84 -8.85 -37.70
N GLY A 208 14.23 -9.66 -36.72
CA GLY A 208 15.27 -9.37 -35.76
C GLY A 208 14.86 -8.53 -34.56
N ARG A 209 13.56 -8.50 -34.24
CA ARG A 209 13.02 -7.86 -33.02
C ARG A 209 12.95 -8.86 -31.87
N ILE A 210 13.05 -8.41 -30.63
CA ILE A 210 13.06 -9.29 -29.45
C ILE A 210 11.70 -9.99 -29.32
N TYR A 211 11.71 -11.32 -29.44
CA TYR A 211 10.53 -12.16 -29.26
C TYR A 211 10.40 -12.67 -27.82
N SER A 212 11.53 -13.02 -27.19
CA SER A 212 11.57 -13.52 -25.82
C SER A 212 12.92 -13.25 -25.15
N TYR A 213 12.91 -13.01 -23.84
CA TYR A 213 14.11 -12.80 -23.03
C TYR A 213 13.90 -13.21 -21.58
N LYS A 214 15.01 -13.38 -20.86
CA LYS A 214 15.07 -13.48 -19.41
C LYS A 214 15.95 -12.36 -18.88
N GLN A 215 15.55 -11.75 -17.77
CA GLN A 215 16.29 -10.71 -17.07
C GLN A 215 16.29 -11.04 -15.58
N VAL A 216 17.46 -11.01 -14.94
CA VAL A 216 17.62 -11.18 -13.50
C VAL A 216 18.24 -9.90 -12.96
N ASP A 217 17.42 -9.12 -12.27
CA ASP A 217 17.86 -7.90 -11.58
C ASP A 217 18.20 -8.24 -10.13
N ARG A 218 19.34 -7.76 -9.65
CA ARG A 218 19.80 -7.89 -8.27
C ARG A 218 20.07 -6.50 -7.71
N SER A 219 19.45 -6.16 -6.59
CA SER A 219 19.69 -4.89 -5.90
C SER A 219 20.40 -5.17 -4.58
N VAL A 220 21.50 -4.46 -4.33
CA VAL A 220 22.32 -4.58 -3.12
C VAL A 220 22.59 -3.19 -2.52
N SER A 221 22.59 -3.13 -1.19
CA SER A 221 22.91 -1.92 -0.43
C SER A 221 24.41 -1.80 -0.15
N ILE A 222 24.97 -0.60 -0.33
CA ILE A 222 26.40 -0.28 -0.10
C ILE A 222 26.54 0.94 0.82
N ASP A 223 27.65 1.05 1.54
CA ASP A 223 28.00 2.24 2.31
C ASP A 223 28.38 3.38 1.34
N PRO A 224 27.68 4.53 1.36
CA PRO A 224 27.97 5.65 0.46
C PRO A 224 29.37 6.26 0.61
N ALA A 225 29.99 6.14 1.80
CA ALA A 225 31.27 6.76 2.12
C ALA A 225 32.46 5.90 1.70
N THR A 226 32.33 4.58 1.77
CA THR A 226 33.42 3.65 1.43
C THR A 226 33.21 2.90 0.11
N GLY A 227 31.97 2.82 -0.37
CA GLY A 227 31.59 1.99 -1.52
C GLY A 227 31.56 0.50 -1.21
N ASP A 228 31.79 0.12 0.06
CA ASP A 228 31.77 -1.27 0.49
C ASP A 228 30.34 -1.78 0.68
N PHE A 229 30.14 -3.09 0.57
CA PHE A 229 28.88 -3.71 0.97
C PHE A 229 28.60 -3.44 2.44
N ILE A 230 27.35 -3.11 2.80
CA ILE A 230 26.97 -2.95 4.20
C ILE A 230 27.02 -4.33 4.86
N TYR A 231 28.02 -4.60 5.68
CA TYR A 231 28.21 -5.87 6.37
C TYR A 231 27.14 -6.07 7.46
N ALA A 232 26.61 -7.29 7.59
CA ALA A 232 25.87 -7.68 8.79
C ALA A 232 26.85 -7.84 9.95
N GLN A 233 26.67 -7.07 11.04
CA GLN A 233 27.37 -7.31 12.29
C GLN A 233 26.66 -8.41 13.09
N ASN A 234 27.39 -9.40 13.58
CA ASN A 234 26.88 -10.30 14.61
C ASN A 234 26.79 -9.56 15.96
N ILE A 235 26.03 -10.10 16.93
CA ILE A 235 25.87 -9.56 18.30
C ILE A 235 27.23 -9.36 19.01
N ASP A 236 28.27 -10.07 18.61
CA ASP A 236 29.62 -9.98 19.18
C ASP A 236 30.55 -8.96 18.48
N GLY A 237 30.06 -8.25 17.46
CA GLY A 237 30.82 -7.18 16.78
C GLY A 237 31.94 -7.65 15.85
N GLU A 238 31.97 -8.92 15.43
CA GLU A 238 32.90 -9.39 14.39
C GLU A 238 32.33 -9.21 12.97
N GLU A 239 33.19 -8.78 12.05
CA GLU A 239 32.91 -8.60 10.62
C GLU A 239 32.86 -9.95 9.89
N LEU A 240 31.78 -10.21 9.14
CA LEU A 240 31.71 -11.34 8.22
C LEU A 240 32.35 -10.96 6.87
N TYR A 241 33.34 -11.75 6.42
CA TYR A 241 34.01 -11.51 5.14
C TYR A 241 33.18 -12.07 3.97
N ASN A 242 32.88 -11.21 3.00
CA ASN A 242 32.20 -11.56 1.75
C ASN A 242 33.23 -11.82 0.64
N ALA A 243 33.04 -12.88 -0.15
CA ALA A 243 33.75 -13.08 -1.42
C ALA A 243 32.71 -13.28 -2.54
N LEU A 244 32.98 -12.69 -3.70
CA LEU A 244 32.25 -12.98 -4.94
C LEU A 244 32.89 -14.21 -5.60
N ASP A 245 32.08 -15.16 -6.09
CA ASP A 245 32.59 -16.18 -7.01
C ASP A 245 32.73 -15.65 -8.45
N GLU A 246 33.21 -16.51 -9.34
CA GLU A 246 33.43 -16.23 -10.76
C GLU A 246 32.12 -15.85 -11.51
N ASP A 247 30.96 -16.15 -10.93
CA ASP A 247 29.64 -15.82 -11.46
C ASP A 247 29.01 -14.58 -10.79
N GLY A 248 29.70 -13.95 -9.84
CA GLY A 248 29.25 -12.77 -9.11
C GLY A 248 28.27 -13.06 -7.96
N HIS A 249 28.23 -14.29 -7.46
CA HIS A 249 27.41 -14.65 -6.31
C HIS A 249 28.15 -14.34 -5.00
N LEU A 250 27.42 -13.88 -3.98
CA LEU A 250 27.93 -13.84 -2.61
C LEU A 250 28.13 -15.27 -2.09
N VAL A 251 29.39 -15.72 -1.99
CA VAL A 251 29.73 -17.02 -1.43
C VAL A 251 30.12 -16.86 0.04
N PHE A 252 29.27 -17.36 0.93
CA PHE A 252 29.60 -17.50 2.35
C PHE A 252 30.46 -18.74 2.56
N VAL A 253 31.57 -18.60 3.30
CA VAL A 253 32.31 -19.75 3.84
C VAL A 253 31.52 -20.31 5.02
N THR A 254 30.43 -21.05 4.76
CA THR A 254 30.15 -22.41 5.25
C THR A 254 28.72 -22.89 4.89
N LEU A 255 28.70 -24.00 4.13
CA LEU A 255 27.62 -24.98 3.86
C LEU A 255 26.42 -24.58 2.96
N ASP A 256 26.55 -24.97 1.68
CA ASP A 256 25.60 -25.69 0.79
C ASP A 256 24.20 -25.13 0.43
N THR A 257 23.91 -23.85 0.62
CA THR A 257 22.85 -23.17 -0.15
C THR A 257 23.22 -21.71 -0.45
N PRO A 258 23.36 -21.29 -1.73
CA PRO A 258 23.57 -19.89 -2.08
C PRO A 258 22.30 -19.06 -1.78
N GLY A 259 22.45 -17.94 -1.07
CA GLY A 259 21.45 -16.86 -1.03
C GLY A 259 20.66 -16.65 0.28
N VAL A 260 20.80 -17.52 1.30
CA VAL A 260 20.14 -17.31 2.61
C VAL A 260 21.08 -17.75 3.73
N VAL A 261 21.42 -16.83 4.64
CA VAL A 261 22.07 -17.18 5.90
C VAL A 261 21.00 -17.56 6.92
N PHE A 262 21.08 -18.78 7.45
CA PHE A 262 20.28 -19.23 8.58
C PHE A 262 21.09 -19.03 9.88
N GLU A 263 20.62 -18.17 10.78
CA GLU A 263 21.04 -18.28 12.18
C GLU A 263 20.39 -19.54 12.74
N ILE A 264 21.13 -20.42 13.44
CA ILE A 264 20.58 -21.62 14.07
C ILE A 264 20.72 -21.46 15.58
N ASP A 265 19.66 -21.71 16.35
CA ASP A 265 19.78 -21.74 17.81
C ASP A 265 20.60 -22.95 18.30
N GLU A 266 20.88 -22.99 19.61
CA GLU A 266 21.63 -24.09 20.26
C GLU A 266 20.97 -25.48 20.11
N ASN A 267 19.73 -25.52 19.60
CA ASN A 267 18.92 -26.72 19.39
C ASN A 267 18.73 -27.10 17.91
N GLY A 268 19.31 -26.35 16.97
CA GLY A 268 19.20 -26.64 15.54
C GLY A 268 18.00 -26.01 14.82
N ASN A 269 17.31 -25.03 15.43
CA ASN A 269 16.20 -24.33 14.79
C ASN A 269 16.65 -23.03 14.09
N PRO A 270 16.17 -22.75 12.86
CA PRO A 270 16.48 -21.50 12.16
C PRO A 270 15.82 -20.28 12.85
N LYS A 271 16.63 -19.28 13.20
CA LYS A 271 16.28 -18.06 13.95
C LYS A 271 16.01 -16.85 13.05
N ARG A 272 16.69 -16.73 11.90
CA ARG A 272 16.60 -15.61 10.95
C ARG A 272 16.96 -16.06 9.53
N ALA A 273 16.27 -15.51 8.53
CA ALA A 273 16.68 -15.52 7.13
C ALA A 273 17.15 -14.10 6.78
N MET A 274 18.44 -13.94 6.46
CA MET A 274 18.98 -12.69 5.93
C MET A 274 19.15 -12.86 4.42
N ALA A 275 18.33 -12.16 3.63
CA ALA A 275 18.75 -11.78 2.27
C ALA A 275 19.23 -10.33 2.35
N LEU A 276 20.46 -10.08 1.92
CA LEU A 276 21.01 -8.72 1.69
C LEU A 276 20.81 -8.28 0.23
N GLU A 277 20.15 -9.13 -0.56
CA GLU A 277 20.04 -9.06 -2.01
C GLU A 277 18.57 -9.29 -2.40
N ILE A 278 17.98 -8.29 -3.07
CA ILE A 278 16.68 -8.45 -3.71
C ILE A 278 16.91 -8.95 -5.13
N ILE A 279 16.39 -10.13 -5.46
CA ILE A 279 16.51 -10.75 -6.78
C ILE A 279 15.14 -10.75 -7.44
N LYS A 280 15.06 -10.16 -8.63
CA LYS A 280 13.87 -10.14 -9.49
C LYS A 280 14.19 -10.82 -10.81
N THR A 281 13.56 -11.96 -11.08
CA THR A 281 13.64 -12.66 -12.35
C THR A 281 12.41 -12.35 -13.20
N THR A 282 12.61 -11.80 -14.39
CA THR A 282 11.59 -11.55 -15.40
C THR A 282 11.83 -12.44 -16.61
N VAL A 283 10.82 -13.17 -17.07
CA VAL A 283 10.85 -13.94 -18.32
C VAL A 283 9.74 -13.45 -19.22
N ARG A 284 10.07 -12.86 -20.37
CA ARG A 284 9.09 -12.43 -21.38
C ARG A 284 9.12 -13.38 -22.58
N THR A 285 7.94 -13.74 -23.06
CA THR A 285 7.71 -14.65 -24.19
C THR A 285 6.56 -14.14 -25.07
N GLU A 286 6.39 -14.74 -26.25
CA GLU A 286 5.24 -14.48 -27.13
C GLU A 286 5.07 -12.98 -27.47
N THR A 287 6.17 -12.25 -27.66
CA THR A 287 6.11 -10.83 -28.03
C THR A 287 5.72 -10.69 -29.50
N TYR A 288 4.60 -10.03 -29.77
CA TYR A 288 4.13 -9.75 -31.12
C TYR A 288 4.18 -8.26 -31.41
N TYR A 289 4.46 -7.93 -32.67
CA TYR A 289 4.57 -6.56 -33.13
C TYR A 289 3.57 -6.27 -34.25
N ASP A 290 3.17 -5.02 -34.38
CA ASP A 290 2.42 -4.55 -35.55
C ASP A 290 3.32 -4.32 -36.78
N GLY A 291 2.73 -3.79 -37.85
CA GLY A 291 3.42 -3.47 -39.09
C GLY A 291 4.39 -2.28 -39.00
N PHE A 292 4.31 -1.48 -37.93
CA PHE A 292 5.20 -0.35 -37.64
C PHE A 292 6.34 -0.74 -36.68
N GLY A 293 6.28 -1.95 -36.10
CA GLY A 293 7.31 -2.45 -35.18
C GLY A 293 7.00 -2.20 -33.71
N GLN A 294 5.77 -1.80 -33.37
CA GLN A 294 5.32 -1.53 -32.01
C GLN A 294 4.74 -2.79 -31.37
N ASN A 295 4.88 -2.93 -30.05
CA ASN A 295 4.48 -4.13 -29.32
C ASN A 295 2.96 -4.24 -29.20
N ARG A 296 2.36 -5.32 -29.71
CA ARG A 296 0.91 -5.55 -29.68
C ARG A 296 0.48 -6.42 -28.50
N SER A 297 1.35 -7.29 -28.04
CA SER A 297 1.08 -8.24 -26.97
C SER A 297 2.36 -8.96 -26.55
N TYR A 298 2.41 -9.40 -25.30
CA TYR A 298 3.44 -10.30 -24.78
C TYR A 298 2.93 -11.04 -23.53
N ARG A 299 3.58 -12.17 -23.21
CA ARG A 299 3.41 -12.89 -21.94
C ARG A 299 4.67 -12.73 -21.08
N GLN A 300 4.52 -12.44 -19.80
CA GLN A 300 5.64 -12.22 -18.90
C GLN A 300 5.44 -12.92 -17.55
N THR A 301 6.46 -13.62 -17.05
CA THR A 301 6.51 -14.18 -15.69
C THR A 301 7.49 -13.35 -14.88
N VAL A 302 7.14 -13.00 -13.64
CA VAL A 302 8.00 -12.23 -12.72
C VAL A 302 8.09 -12.97 -11.40
N HIS A 303 9.30 -13.24 -10.91
CA HIS A 303 9.54 -13.76 -9.56
C HIS A 303 10.45 -12.79 -8.82
N SER A 304 10.12 -12.43 -7.58
CA SER A 304 10.90 -11.48 -6.78
C SER A 304 11.06 -11.96 -5.34
N THR A 305 12.23 -11.73 -4.75
CA THR A 305 12.51 -12.11 -3.34
C THR A 305 12.05 -11.05 -2.34
N ASP A 306 11.72 -9.83 -2.78
CA ASP A 306 11.16 -8.75 -1.93
C ASP A 306 9.67 -8.94 -1.61
N ALA A 307 8.96 -9.70 -2.44
CA ALA A 307 7.57 -10.07 -2.27
C ALA A 307 7.35 -11.51 -2.76
N PRO A 308 7.77 -12.53 -1.99
CA PRO A 308 7.58 -13.93 -2.35
C PRO A 308 6.09 -14.27 -2.38
N GLY A 309 5.45 -14.13 -3.54
CA GLY A 309 4.04 -14.50 -3.72
C GLY A 309 3.24 -13.67 -4.74
N ASN A 310 3.73 -12.52 -5.20
CA ASN A 310 2.76 -11.53 -5.72
C ASN A 310 2.35 -11.60 -7.20
N ILE A 311 3.09 -12.20 -8.14
CA ILE A 311 2.62 -12.37 -9.54
C ILE A 311 3.32 -13.59 -10.15
N ASN A 312 2.62 -14.46 -10.90
CA ASN A 312 3.25 -15.57 -11.62
C ASN A 312 3.24 -15.34 -13.14
N THR A 313 2.20 -14.72 -13.70
CA THR A 313 2.14 -14.41 -15.14
C THR A 313 1.34 -13.14 -15.40
N ILE A 314 1.81 -12.34 -16.37
CA ILE A 314 1.22 -11.12 -16.91
C ILE A 314 1.05 -11.34 -18.41
N ASP A 315 -0.20 -11.41 -18.87
CA ASP A 315 -0.55 -11.46 -20.29
C ASP A 315 -1.01 -10.06 -20.72
N MET A 316 -0.15 -9.37 -21.47
CA MET A 316 -0.43 -8.06 -22.05
C MET A 316 -0.87 -8.23 -23.50
N SER A 317 -1.97 -7.60 -23.88
CA SER A 317 -2.55 -7.69 -25.22
C SER A 317 -3.34 -6.45 -25.60
N ASP A 318 -3.87 -6.42 -26.83
CA ASP A 318 -4.64 -5.30 -27.39
C ASP A 318 -3.98 -3.93 -27.20
N MET A 319 -2.65 -3.91 -27.19
CA MET A 319 -1.86 -2.69 -27.10
C MET A 319 -2.08 -1.89 -28.38
N LYS A 320 -2.57 -0.65 -28.21
CA LYS A 320 -2.78 0.30 -29.29
C LYS A 320 -1.99 1.56 -28.99
N TYR A 321 -1.52 2.20 -30.04
CA TYR A 321 -0.73 3.41 -29.95
C TYR A 321 -1.44 4.54 -30.68
N ASP A 322 -1.20 5.76 -30.20
CA ASP A 322 -1.58 6.96 -30.92
C ASP A 322 -0.64 7.19 -32.13
N PRO A 323 -0.92 8.18 -33.01
CA PRO A 323 -0.05 8.48 -34.16
C PRO A 323 1.37 8.95 -33.82
N ARG A 324 1.71 9.12 -32.53
CA ARG A 324 3.06 9.46 -32.03
C ARG A 324 3.75 8.25 -31.40
N ASP A 325 3.23 7.05 -31.64
CA ASP A 325 3.75 5.78 -31.13
C ASP A 325 3.72 5.70 -29.59
N ARG A 326 2.82 6.45 -28.94
CA ARG A 326 2.60 6.42 -27.49
C ARG A 326 1.42 5.52 -27.15
N LEU A 327 1.52 4.78 -26.05
CA LEU A 327 0.50 3.80 -25.66
C LEU A 327 -0.85 4.47 -25.38
N PHE A 328 -1.89 4.08 -26.10
CA PHE A 328 -3.22 4.65 -25.99
C PHE A 328 -4.17 3.77 -25.16
N SER A 329 -4.03 2.46 -25.30
CA SER A 329 -4.82 1.47 -24.57
C SER A 329 -4.11 0.12 -24.51
N TYR A 330 -4.44 -0.71 -23.52
CA TYR A 330 -4.04 -2.11 -23.44
C TYR A 330 -5.02 -2.93 -22.61
N HIS A 331 -4.93 -4.25 -22.76
CA HIS A 331 -5.58 -5.27 -21.95
C HIS A 331 -4.52 -6.09 -21.22
N GLU A 332 -4.61 -6.15 -19.90
CA GLU A 332 -3.71 -6.90 -19.04
C GLU A 332 -4.47 -7.97 -18.26
N VAL A 333 -3.97 -9.20 -18.27
CA VAL A 333 -4.45 -10.28 -17.42
C VAL A 333 -3.30 -10.73 -16.53
N THR A 334 -3.47 -10.59 -15.23
CA THR A 334 -2.51 -11.11 -14.25
C THR A 334 -3.06 -12.36 -13.57
N VAL A 335 -2.18 -13.33 -13.37
CA VAL A 335 -2.45 -14.52 -12.57
C VAL A 335 -1.42 -14.61 -11.45
N ASP A 336 -1.87 -14.62 -10.21
CA ASP A 336 -1.00 -14.78 -9.05
C ASP A 336 -0.50 -16.24 -8.90
N VAL A 337 0.38 -16.51 -7.93
CA VAL A 337 0.95 -17.85 -7.75
C VAL A 337 -0.09 -18.89 -7.29
N GLN A 338 -1.29 -18.43 -6.93
CA GLN A 338 -2.42 -19.24 -6.46
C GLN A 338 -3.56 -19.32 -7.49
N GLY A 339 -3.39 -18.78 -8.69
CA GLY A 339 -4.31 -18.95 -9.83
C GLY A 339 -5.46 -17.93 -9.92
N LYS A 340 -5.46 -16.88 -9.10
CA LYS A 340 -6.45 -15.80 -9.17
C LYS A 340 -6.19 -14.93 -10.40
N MET A 341 -7.25 -14.61 -11.14
CA MET A 341 -7.17 -13.76 -12.33
C MET A 341 -7.61 -12.33 -12.04
N THR A 342 -6.78 -11.36 -12.38
CA THR A 342 -7.17 -9.95 -12.41
C THR A 342 -7.07 -9.45 -13.85
N THR A 343 -8.17 -8.91 -14.38
CA THR A 343 -8.20 -8.31 -15.71
C THR A 343 -8.21 -6.78 -15.57
N LYS A 344 -7.33 -6.11 -16.30
CA LYS A 344 -7.18 -4.67 -16.30
C LYS A 344 -7.21 -4.14 -17.73
N ASP A 345 -8.26 -3.39 -18.03
CA ASP A 345 -8.42 -2.69 -19.31
C ASP A 345 -8.11 -1.22 -19.10
N VAL A 346 -7.02 -0.73 -19.70
CA VAL A 346 -6.70 0.70 -19.70
C VAL A 346 -6.97 1.29 -21.08
N SER A 347 -7.67 2.40 -21.11
CA SER A 347 -8.10 3.05 -22.35
C SER A 347 -8.11 4.56 -22.23
N GLY A 348 -8.15 5.25 -23.37
CA GLY A 348 -8.23 6.72 -23.40
C GLY A 348 -7.02 7.39 -22.74
N MET A 349 -5.83 6.77 -22.78
CA MET A 349 -4.62 7.42 -22.31
C MET A 349 -4.39 8.70 -23.12
N SER A 350 -4.36 9.83 -22.44
CA SER A 350 -4.02 11.12 -23.02
C SER A 350 -2.64 11.55 -22.58
N TYR A 351 -2.06 12.49 -23.32
CA TYR A 351 -0.72 13.01 -23.05
C TYR A 351 -0.70 14.53 -23.17
N ASP A 352 0.15 15.18 -22.39
CA ASP A 352 0.40 16.62 -22.51
C ASP A 352 1.32 16.94 -23.71
N ASP A 353 1.58 18.25 -23.90
CA ASP A 353 2.44 18.77 -24.98
C ASP A 353 3.89 18.30 -24.90
N MET A 354 4.33 17.77 -23.75
CA MET A 354 5.66 17.21 -23.51
C MET A 354 5.68 15.68 -23.61
N GLY A 355 4.54 15.06 -23.96
CA GLY A 355 4.43 13.62 -24.14
C GLY A 355 4.25 12.82 -22.85
N ARG A 356 3.90 13.46 -21.73
CA ARG A 356 3.67 12.82 -20.43
C ARG A 356 2.20 12.48 -20.25
N ASN A 357 1.86 11.37 -19.58
CA ASN A 357 0.47 10.92 -19.44
C ASN A 357 -0.36 11.95 -18.65
N SER A 358 -1.45 12.46 -19.23
CA SER A 358 -2.30 13.49 -18.61
C SER A 358 -3.63 12.96 -18.08
N GLY A 359 -3.93 11.68 -18.33
CA GLY A 359 -5.15 11.01 -17.91
C GLY A 359 -5.33 9.65 -18.59
N TYR A 360 -6.24 8.84 -18.04
CA TYR A 360 -6.67 7.55 -18.59
C TYR A 360 -7.93 7.06 -17.87
N GLN A 361 -8.63 6.10 -18.48
CA GLN A 361 -9.62 5.28 -17.80
C GLN A 361 -9.08 3.85 -17.62
N GLU A 362 -9.18 3.34 -16.40
CA GLU A 362 -8.86 1.97 -16.03
C GLU A 362 -10.13 1.25 -15.58
N ASN A 363 -10.42 0.09 -16.17
CA ASN A 363 -11.44 -0.83 -15.66
C ASN A 363 -10.71 -2.05 -15.11
N LEU A 364 -10.71 -2.19 -13.78
CA LEU A 364 -10.16 -3.32 -13.08
C LEU A 364 -11.29 -4.30 -12.76
N ARG A 365 -11.32 -5.43 -13.46
CA ARG A 365 -12.21 -6.54 -13.16
C ARG A 365 -11.44 -7.59 -12.38
N THR A 366 -11.80 -7.76 -11.12
CA THR A 366 -11.35 -8.93 -10.36
C THR A 366 -12.39 -10.02 -10.57
N SER A 367 -11.97 -11.13 -11.17
CA SER A 367 -12.84 -12.27 -11.41
C SER A 367 -12.19 -13.58 -11.02
N GLY A 368 -12.94 -14.48 -10.42
CA GLY A 368 -12.42 -15.77 -10.00
C GLY A 368 -13.47 -16.59 -9.30
N GLU A 369 -13.03 -17.70 -8.76
CA GLU A 369 -13.81 -18.48 -7.81
C GLU A 369 -13.13 -18.32 -6.45
N ASP A 370 -13.91 -18.09 -5.41
CA ASP A 370 -13.40 -18.30 -4.05
C ASP A 370 -13.05 -19.78 -3.85
N GLU A 371 -12.56 -20.14 -2.66
CA GLU A 371 -12.29 -21.54 -2.26
C GLU A 371 -13.52 -22.48 -2.41
N TYR A 372 -14.69 -21.95 -2.79
CA TYR A 372 -15.96 -22.65 -2.93
C TYR A 372 -16.55 -22.64 -4.35
N GLY A 373 -15.86 -22.12 -5.36
CA GLY A 373 -16.42 -22.07 -6.72
C GLY A 373 -17.43 -20.95 -6.93
N ASN A 374 -17.59 -19.99 -6.00
CA ASN A 374 -18.52 -18.88 -6.19
C ASN A 374 -17.89 -17.81 -7.10
N PRO A 375 -18.61 -17.34 -8.13
CA PRO A 375 -18.06 -16.35 -9.05
C PRO A 375 -17.89 -15.00 -8.34
N LEU A 376 -16.64 -14.56 -8.22
CA LEU A 376 -16.27 -13.16 -8.03
C LEU A 376 -16.34 -12.47 -9.40
N ASP A 377 -17.10 -11.38 -9.48
CA ASP A 377 -17.15 -10.53 -10.67
C ASP A 377 -17.46 -9.08 -10.27
N ILE A 378 -16.42 -8.34 -9.89
CA ILE A 378 -16.51 -6.93 -9.54
C ILE A 378 -15.65 -6.14 -10.49
N THR A 379 -16.22 -5.10 -11.07
CA THR A 379 -15.51 -4.15 -11.93
C THR A 379 -15.44 -2.80 -11.26
N THR A 380 -14.23 -2.35 -10.96
CA THR A 380 -13.94 -0.98 -10.51
C THR A 380 -13.47 -0.18 -11.71
N THR A 381 -14.12 0.96 -11.98
CA THR A 381 -13.70 1.91 -13.02
C THR A 381 -13.09 3.13 -12.35
N THR A 382 -11.84 3.44 -12.70
CA THR A 382 -11.12 4.64 -12.28
C THR A 382 -10.89 5.51 -13.51
N LEU A 383 -11.43 6.72 -13.52
CA LEU A 383 -11.08 7.76 -14.48
C LEU A 383 -10.07 8.70 -13.81
N ARG A 384 -8.80 8.56 -14.17
CA ARG A 384 -7.74 9.47 -13.75
C ARG A 384 -7.62 10.62 -14.75
N SER A 385 -7.64 11.84 -14.25
CA SER A 385 -7.58 13.06 -15.05
C SER A 385 -6.76 14.13 -14.34
N ALA A 386 -6.57 15.27 -15.00
CA ALA A 386 -5.86 16.43 -14.47
C ALA A 386 -4.46 16.07 -13.89
N ILE A 387 -3.80 15.07 -14.48
CA ILE A 387 -2.43 14.72 -14.08
C ILE A 387 -1.54 15.89 -14.47
N ARG A 388 -0.82 16.43 -13.49
CA ARG A 388 0.13 17.53 -13.70
C ARG A 388 1.50 17.10 -13.23
N TYR A 389 2.51 17.68 -13.86
CA TYR A 389 3.90 17.44 -13.54
C TYR A 389 4.59 18.76 -13.23
N ASN A 390 5.58 18.73 -12.34
CA ASN A 390 6.54 19.82 -12.24
C ASN A 390 7.49 19.77 -13.45
N GLY A 391 8.47 20.66 -13.42
CA GLY A 391 9.57 20.62 -14.37
C GLY A 391 10.29 19.27 -14.39
N LEU A 392 10.59 18.69 -13.20
CA LEU A 392 11.38 17.47 -13.01
C LEU A 392 10.71 16.20 -13.54
N ASN A 393 9.62 16.35 -14.29
CA ASN A 393 8.79 15.26 -14.78
C ASN A 393 8.21 14.41 -13.63
N GLN A 394 8.06 15.01 -12.45
CA GLN A 394 7.46 14.38 -11.28
C GLN A 394 6.00 14.80 -11.17
N MET A 395 5.11 13.84 -10.88
CA MET A 395 3.66 14.06 -10.82
C MET A 395 3.27 14.87 -9.59
N ILE A 396 2.81 16.10 -9.77
CA ILE A 396 2.44 17.00 -8.68
C ILE A 396 0.96 16.98 -8.32
N ALA A 397 0.08 16.49 -9.19
CA ALA A 397 -1.34 16.39 -8.91
C ALA A 397 -2.04 15.39 -9.83
N TYR A 398 -3.18 14.86 -9.38
CA TYR A 398 -4.17 14.17 -10.21
C TYR A 398 -5.56 14.25 -9.57
N HIS A 399 -6.59 13.97 -10.37
CA HIS A 399 -7.96 13.79 -9.94
C HIS A 399 -8.49 12.43 -10.39
N ASP A 400 -8.93 11.60 -9.45
CA ASP A 400 -9.59 10.32 -9.72
C ASP A 400 -11.08 10.39 -9.49
N TYR A 401 -11.84 9.85 -10.44
CA TYR A 401 -13.25 9.56 -10.30
C TYR A 401 -13.48 8.04 -10.38
N ILE A 402 -13.98 7.44 -9.29
CA ILE A 402 -14.05 5.99 -9.10
C ILE A 402 -15.50 5.54 -8.91
N THR A 403 -15.86 4.47 -9.62
CA THR A 403 -17.15 3.75 -9.48
C THR A 403 -16.90 2.24 -9.44
N THR A 404 -17.83 1.49 -8.86
CA THR A 404 -17.76 0.02 -8.78
C THR A 404 -19.12 -0.58 -9.13
N SER A 405 -19.13 -1.78 -9.68
CA SER A 405 -20.35 -2.45 -10.16
C SER A 405 -21.32 -2.90 -9.05
N ASP A 406 -20.88 -2.93 -7.79
CA ASP A 406 -21.65 -3.41 -6.64
C ASP A 406 -22.37 -2.29 -5.84
N THR A 407 -22.26 -1.02 -6.25
CA THR A 407 -22.98 0.11 -5.62
C THR A 407 -23.18 1.31 -6.56
N GLU A 408 -24.15 2.17 -6.25
CA GLU A 408 -24.37 3.46 -6.93
C GLU A 408 -23.49 4.60 -6.39
N LEU A 409 -22.69 4.32 -5.36
CA LEU A 409 -21.81 5.30 -4.74
C LEU A 409 -20.58 5.59 -5.63
N ARG A 410 -20.06 6.82 -5.50
CA ARG A 410 -19.00 7.40 -6.32
C ARG A 410 -17.93 7.98 -5.40
N LYS A 411 -16.66 7.75 -5.69
CA LYS A 411 -15.52 8.30 -4.94
C LYS A 411 -14.71 9.24 -5.82
N ASN A 412 -14.50 10.47 -5.37
CA ASN A 412 -13.59 11.43 -5.97
C ASN A 412 -12.34 11.54 -5.09
N ILE A 413 -11.16 11.64 -5.70
CA ILE A 413 -9.90 11.87 -5.00
C ILE A 413 -9.17 12.99 -5.71
N ASP A 414 -8.92 14.11 -5.03
CA ASP A 414 -8.01 15.16 -5.47
C ASP A 414 -6.70 15.03 -4.69
N TRP A 415 -5.65 14.58 -5.38
CA TRP A 415 -4.34 14.37 -4.78
C TRP A 415 -3.35 15.42 -5.30
N ARG A 416 -2.53 15.98 -4.41
CA ARG A 416 -1.49 16.95 -4.75
C ARG A 416 -0.25 16.76 -3.89
N VAL A 417 0.92 16.78 -4.51
CA VAL A 417 2.19 16.80 -3.79
C VAL A 417 2.41 18.17 -3.14
N LEU A 418 3.11 18.19 -2.02
CA LEU A 418 3.66 19.41 -1.43
C LEU A 418 5.06 19.67 -1.98
N SER A 419 5.94 18.67 -1.89
CA SER A 419 7.30 18.75 -2.43
C SER A 419 7.95 17.37 -2.54
N TYR A 420 9.09 17.36 -3.22
CA TYR A 420 10.03 16.25 -3.31
C TYR A 420 11.33 16.61 -2.59
N ASP A 421 12.09 15.61 -2.13
CA ASP A 421 13.49 15.82 -1.77
C ASP A 421 14.40 15.82 -3.01
N ILE A 422 15.69 16.03 -2.78
CA ILE A 422 16.73 16.07 -3.81
C ILE A 422 16.88 14.76 -4.59
N ASN A 423 16.45 13.63 -4.01
CA ASN A 423 16.49 12.32 -4.66
C ASN A 423 15.17 12.02 -5.40
N GLY A 424 14.24 12.98 -5.44
CA GLY A 424 12.94 12.83 -6.10
C GLY A 424 11.94 11.98 -5.33
N LEU A 425 12.13 11.78 -4.02
CA LEU A 425 11.16 11.11 -3.16
C LEU A 425 10.12 12.10 -2.65
N ILE A 426 8.86 11.67 -2.57
CA ILE A 426 7.78 12.52 -2.05
C ILE A 426 8.02 12.77 -0.57
N VAL A 427 8.18 14.03 -0.18
CA VAL A 427 8.32 14.43 1.24
C VAL A 427 7.06 15.08 1.80
N GLY A 428 6.04 15.30 0.98
CA GLY A 428 4.72 15.61 1.50
C GLY A 428 3.65 15.65 0.42
N PHE A 429 2.39 15.42 0.79
CA PHE A 429 1.24 15.49 -0.10
C PHE A 429 -0.05 15.80 0.67
N LYS A 430 -1.09 16.17 -0.07
CA LYS A 430 -2.46 16.35 0.40
C LYS A 430 -3.41 15.51 -0.45
N GLU A 431 -4.41 14.95 0.20
CA GLU A 431 -5.46 14.16 -0.43
C GLU A 431 -6.82 14.62 0.10
N ASP A 432 -7.70 15.02 -0.82
CA ASP A 432 -9.11 15.32 -0.55
C ASP A 432 -9.95 14.17 -1.14
N THR A 433 -10.61 13.39 -0.30
CA THR A 433 -11.52 12.31 -0.70
C THR A 433 -12.98 12.73 -0.49
N HIS A 434 -13.81 12.56 -1.51
CA HIS A 434 -15.24 12.84 -1.45
C HIS A 434 -16.08 11.67 -1.98
N VAL A 435 -16.89 11.08 -1.11
CA VAL A 435 -17.79 9.98 -1.43
C VAL A 435 -19.23 10.49 -1.48
N THR A 436 -19.89 10.31 -2.63
CA THR A 436 -21.28 10.72 -2.84
C THR A 436 -22.10 9.62 -3.49
N GLY A 437 -23.43 9.73 -3.41
CA GLY A 437 -24.36 8.87 -4.15
C GLY A 437 -25.51 8.40 -3.29
N ARG A 438 -26.19 7.34 -3.72
CA ARG A 438 -27.30 6.76 -2.97
C ARG A 438 -26.98 5.33 -2.59
N ASN A 439 -27.35 4.95 -1.37
CA ASN A 439 -27.42 3.55 -0.97
C ASN A 439 -28.88 3.19 -0.63
N ASP A 440 -29.11 1.98 -0.14
CA ASP A 440 -30.45 1.48 0.23
C ASP A 440 -31.15 2.34 1.31
N GLU A 441 -30.43 3.26 1.96
CA GLU A 441 -30.87 3.99 3.15
C GLU A 441 -30.95 5.51 2.95
N GLY A 442 -30.33 6.04 1.89
CA GLY A 442 -30.39 7.47 1.58
C GLY A 442 -29.23 7.97 0.73
N GLU A 443 -29.14 9.29 0.66
CA GLU A 443 -28.01 9.98 0.04
C GLU A 443 -26.82 10.00 0.99
N ILE A 444 -25.64 9.65 0.47
CA ILE A 444 -24.34 9.74 1.11
C ILE A 444 -23.61 10.96 0.57
N ASP A 445 -22.97 11.69 1.47
CA ASP A 445 -22.13 12.85 1.19
C ASP A 445 -21.07 12.95 2.31
N TRP A 446 -19.95 12.24 2.11
CA TRP A 446 -18.87 12.10 3.09
C TRP A 446 -17.55 12.63 2.55
N PHE A 447 -16.84 13.41 3.35
CA PHE A 447 -15.57 14.04 2.99
C PHE A 447 -14.45 13.70 3.98
N ASN A 448 -13.25 13.52 3.47
CA ASN A 448 -12.02 13.36 4.25
C ASN A 448 -10.88 14.16 3.61
N TYR A 449 -10.13 14.87 4.44
CA TYR A 449 -8.88 15.54 4.09
C TYR A 449 -7.74 14.89 4.84
N SER A 450 -6.66 14.59 4.12
CA SER A 450 -5.39 14.12 4.67
C SER A 450 -4.23 14.98 4.17
N GLU A 451 -3.32 15.34 5.07
CA GLU A 451 -2.04 15.96 4.74
C GLU A 451 -0.91 15.17 5.38
N ARG A 452 -0.05 14.55 4.56
CA ARG A 452 1.11 13.79 5.04
C ARG A 452 2.40 14.54 4.72
N LYS A 453 3.30 14.63 5.71
CA LYS A 453 4.64 15.21 5.65
C LYS A 453 5.66 14.15 6.06
N ILE A 454 6.57 13.81 5.18
CA ILE A 454 7.64 12.80 5.34
C ILE A 454 8.97 13.57 5.47
N GLY A 455 9.03 14.44 6.47
CA GLY A 455 10.15 15.34 6.70
C GLY A 455 9.81 16.46 7.65
N ASP A 456 10.86 17.15 8.12
CA ASP A 456 10.75 18.39 8.87
C ASP A 456 10.64 19.57 7.90
N PHE A 457 9.70 20.47 8.15
CA PHE A 457 9.44 21.64 7.31
C PHE A 457 9.55 22.92 8.12
N ASP A 458 10.09 23.97 7.52
CA ASP A 458 10.06 25.33 8.09
C ASP A 458 8.63 25.91 7.97
N ILE A 459 8.39 27.03 8.65
CA ILE A 459 7.10 27.72 8.69
C ILE A 459 6.59 28.17 7.31
N ASP A 460 7.51 28.38 6.36
CA ASP A 460 7.19 28.73 4.98
C ASP A 460 6.92 27.49 4.08
N GLY A 461 7.03 26.28 4.64
CA GLY A 461 6.83 25.02 3.93
C GLY A 461 8.08 24.49 3.22
N THR A 462 9.26 25.09 3.45
CA THR A 462 10.52 24.58 2.91
C THR A 462 10.97 23.33 3.67
N LEU A 463 11.41 22.29 2.95
CA LEU A 463 11.95 21.07 3.57
C LEU A 463 13.28 21.39 4.27
N ILE A 464 13.36 21.09 5.57
CA ILE A 464 14.58 21.18 6.39
C ILE A 464 15.30 19.83 6.38
N ARG A 465 14.56 18.73 6.52
CA ARG A 465 15.11 17.38 6.64
C ARG A 465 14.16 16.34 6.08
N SER A 466 14.67 15.47 5.22
CA SER A 466 13.94 14.30 4.71
C SER A 466 13.86 13.19 5.77
N TRP A 467 12.70 12.55 5.90
CA TRP A 467 12.51 11.37 6.76
C TRP A 467 12.58 10.07 5.95
N TYR A 468 13.52 10.02 5.00
CA TYR A 468 14.01 8.80 4.38
C TYR A 468 15.41 8.47 4.90
N ASN A 469 15.74 7.18 5.03
CA ASN A 469 17.11 6.75 5.27
C ASN A 469 17.92 6.75 3.96
N SER A 470 19.22 6.42 4.05
CA SER A 470 20.11 6.35 2.87
C SER A 470 19.70 5.30 1.83
N LEU A 471 18.82 4.34 2.18
CA LEU A 471 18.28 3.35 1.25
C LEU A 471 16.98 3.81 0.58
N GLY A 472 16.52 5.04 0.85
CA GLY A 472 15.26 5.57 0.34
C GLY A 472 14.03 5.02 1.06
N GLN A 473 14.19 4.37 2.23
CA GLN A 473 13.08 3.84 3.02
C GLN A 473 12.56 4.91 3.99
N MET A 474 11.25 4.99 4.16
CA MET A 474 10.60 5.97 5.03
C MET A 474 10.87 5.65 6.51
N ILE A 475 11.50 6.56 7.25
CA ILE A 475 11.81 6.36 8.68
C ILE A 475 10.82 7.07 9.63
N GLY A 476 9.90 7.84 9.08
CA GLY A 476 8.78 8.45 9.78
C GLY A 476 7.91 9.31 8.87
N TYR A 477 6.77 9.80 9.38
CA TYR A 477 5.95 10.86 8.79
C TYR A 477 5.00 11.47 9.82
N VAL A 478 4.51 12.68 9.56
CA VAL A 478 3.38 13.29 10.27
C VAL A 478 2.20 13.35 9.31
N GLU A 479 1.01 12.95 9.74
CA GLU A 479 -0.21 13.00 8.94
C GLU A 479 -1.33 13.68 9.73
N THR A 480 -1.94 14.70 9.16
CA THR A 480 -3.12 15.38 9.72
C THR A 480 -4.36 14.97 8.96
N ASN A 481 -5.36 14.44 9.66
CA ASN A 481 -6.64 14.01 9.10
C ASN A 481 -7.81 14.84 9.65
N LYS A 482 -8.77 15.18 8.78
CA LYS A 482 -10.04 15.83 9.11
C LYS A 482 -11.16 15.19 8.30
N SER A 483 -12.35 15.00 8.88
CA SER A 483 -13.46 14.36 8.16
C SER A 483 -14.82 14.92 8.57
N SER A 484 -15.79 14.83 7.66
CA SER A 484 -17.16 15.31 7.88
C SER A 484 -17.96 14.47 8.88
N ASP A 485 -17.49 13.27 9.23
CA ASP A 485 -18.09 12.43 10.28
C ASP A 485 -17.76 12.93 11.70
N LYS A 486 -16.67 13.71 11.85
CA LYS A 486 -16.21 14.37 13.08
C LYS A 486 -15.69 15.78 12.75
N PRO A 487 -16.55 16.71 12.33
CA PRO A 487 -16.14 18.02 11.79
C PRO A 487 -15.34 18.89 12.75
N GLU A 488 -15.48 18.70 14.06
CA GLU A 488 -14.71 19.41 15.09
C GLU A 488 -13.49 18.64 15.61
N VAL A 489 -13.09 17.53 14.98
CA VAL A 489 -11.92 16.72 15.38
C VAL A 489 -10.79 16.84 14.36
N VAL A 490 -9.57 16.98 14.88
CA VAL A 490 -8.33 16.85 14.12
C VAL A 490 -7.52 15.71 14.72
N THR A 491 -7.06 14.79 13.88
CA THR A 491 -6.11 13.75 14.29
C THR A 491 -4.77 14.01 13.62
N THR A 492 -3.72 14.20 14.43
CA THR A 492 -2.34 14.31 13.96
C THR A 492 -1.59 13.04 14.33
N ARG A 493 -1.30 12.19 13.35
CA ARG A 493 -0.54 10.96 13.48
C ARG A 493 0.94 11.22 13.23
N THR A 494 1.80 10.90 14.18
CA THR A 494 3.26 10.88 13.99
C THR A 494 3.75 9.45 13.99
N LEU A 495 4.16 8.95 12.83
CA LEU A 495 4.90 7.70 12.71
C LEU A 495 6.40 7.99 12.81
N SER A 496 7.11 7.30 13.69
CA SER A 496 8.54 7.49 13.95
C SER A 496 9.23 6.17 14.29
N ASN A 497 10.56 6.19 14.36
CA ASN A 497 11.39 5.02 14.67
C ASN A 497 11.05 3.81 13.79
N MET A 498 10.72 4.04 12.51
CA MET A 498 10.48 2.95 11.58
C MET A 498 11.81 2.26 11.27
N ILE A 499 11.90 0.98 11.61
CA ILE A 499 13.09 0.16 11.38
C ILE A 499 12.72 -0.97 10.43
N TYR A 500 13.61 -1.26 9.50
CA TYR A 500 13.44 -2.33 8.51
C TYR A 500 14.41 -3.48 8.79
N ASP A 501 14.01 -4.70 8.42
CA ASP A 501 14.93 -5.83 8.36
C ASP A 501 15.86 -5.74 7.14
N SER A 502 16.75 -6.73 6.98
CA SER A 502 17.74 -6.73 5.89
C SER A 502 17.15 -6.81 4.49
N VAL A 503 15.86 -7.19 4.35
CA VAL A 503 15.14 -7.30 3.07
C VAL A 503 14.08 -6.19 2.92
N ALA A 504 14.22 -5.08 3.65
CA ALA A 504 13.36 -3.91 3.56
C ALA A 504 11.90 -4.10 4.05
N ARG A 505 11.64 -5.05 4.95
CA ARG A 505 10.32 -5.21 5.60
C ARG A 505 10.28 -4.50 6.95
N LEU A 506 9.17 -3.80 7.25
CA LEU A 506 9.01 -2.99 8.46
C LEU A 506 9.00 -3.86 9.73
N SER A 507 9.98 -3.72 10.60
CA SER A 507 10.14 -4.53 11.81
C SER A 507 9.62 -3.85 13.08
N GLU A 508 9.78 -2.52 13.15
CA GLU A 508 9.41 -1.73 14.33
C GLU A 508 8.91 -0.35 13.90
N TYR A 509 8.03 0.25 14.71
CA TYR A 509 7.64 1.66 14.61
C TYR A 509 6.97 2.14 15.90
N ILE A 510 6.88 3.47 16.05
CA ILE A 510 6.03 4.15 17.04
C ILE A 510 5.06 5.04 16.27
N GLN A 511 3.77 4.85 16.51
CA GLN A 511 2.68 5.70 16.06
C GLN A 511 2.15 6.48 17.25
N ASP A 512 2.12 7.80 17.16
CA ASP A 512 1.50 8.68 18.14
C ASP A 512 0.36 9.44 17.45
N ASP A 513 -0.88 9.08 17.78
CA ASP A 513 -2.06 9.79 17.31
C ASP A 513 -2.47 10.83 18.36
N HIS A 514 -2.32 12.11 18.04
CA HIS A 514 -2.81 13.23 18.84
C HIS A 514 -4.19 13.66 18.34
N ILE A 515 -5.22 13.48 19.17
CA ILE A 515 -6.61 13.80 18.86
C ILE A 515 -6.98 15.09 19.58
N THR A 516 -7.30 16.14 18.82
CA THR A 516 -7.67 17.45 19.35
C THR A 516 -8.97 17.99 18.78
N SER A 517 -9.61 18.90 19.51
CA SER A 517 -10.70 19.71 18.97
C SER A 517 -10.18 20.77 18.00
N ILE A 518 -10.89 21.01 16.89
CA ILE A 518 -10.48 22.02 15.89
C ILE A 518 -10.48 23.44 16.47
N ASN A 519 -11.27 23.67 17.51
CA ASN A 519 -11.40 24.95 18.19
C ASN A 519 -10.30 25.15 19.26
N ASN A 520 -9.49 24.12 19.55
CA ASN A 520 -8.52 24.08 20.65
C ASN A 520 -9.14 24.53 21.99
N ASP A 521 -10.40 24.15 22.22
CA ASP A 521 -11.17 24.51 23.42
C ASP A 521 -10.96 23.52 24.58
N GLY A 522 -10.10 22.52 24.40
CA GLY A 522 -9.81 21.47 25.37
C GLY A 522 -10.91 20.43 25.54
N SER A 523 -11.94 20.42 24.68
CA SER A 523 -13.02 19.41 24.73
C SER A 523 -12.56 18.00 24.35
N LEU A 524 -11.53 17.92 23.50
CA LEU A 524 -10.77 16.72 23.16
C LEU A 524 -9.30 17.12 23.07
N ASP A 525 -8.44 16.43 23.82
CA ASP A 525 -6.99 16.57 23.76
C ASP A 525 -6.34 15.36 24.42
N TYR A 526 -5.96 14.35 23.63
CA TYR A 526 -5.29 13.16 24.14
C TYR A 526 -4.43 12.48 23.07
N HIS A 527 -3.51 11.64 23.51
CA HIS A 527 -2.63 10.83 22.71
C HIS A 527 -3.00 9.35 22.79
N GLU A 528 -2.96 8.67 21.66
CA GLU A 528 -2.93 7.21 21.56
C GLU A 528 -1.61 6.78 20.91
N VAL A 529 -0.70 6.19 21.70
CA VAL A 529 0.61 5.74 21.24
C VAL A 529 0.62 4.24 21.05
N THR A 530 0.76 3.81 19.80
CA THR A 530 0.97 2.41 19.42
C THR A 530 2.45 2.18 19.10
N LYS A 531 3.10 1.27 19.81
CA LYS A 531 4.47 0.82 19.51
C LYS A 531 4.46 -0.64 19.11
N ARG A 532 4.90 -0.92 17.88
CA ARG A 532 5.09 -2.30 17.40
C ARG A 532 6.58 -2.65 17.36
N THR A 533 6.94 -3.82 17.88
CA THR A 533 8.32 -4.32 17.90
C THR A 533 8.38 -5.82 17.62
N GLY A 534 9.57 -6.31 17.25
CA GLY A 534 9.84 -7.74 17.14
C GLY A 534 9.03 -8.45 16.06
N ALA A 535 8.62 -7.74 14.99
CA ALA A 535 7.90 -8.37 13.89
C ALA A 535 8.77 -9.45 13.23
N ARG A 536 8.19 -10.64 13.03
CA ARG A 536 8.83 -11.76 12.32
C ARG A 536 8.00 -12.11 11.10
N TYR A 537 8.69 -12.59 10.07
CA TYR A 537 8.09 -12.90 8.78
C TYR A 537 8.28 -14.38 8.43
N ASN A 538 7.28 -14.98 7.79
CA ASN A 538 7.36 -16.35 7.28
C ASN A 538 8.15 -16.40 5.95
N GLU A 539 8.32 -17.61 5.39
CA GLU A 539 9.07 -17.86 4.15
C GLU A 539 8.49 -17.12 2.93
N MET A 540 7.18 -16.81 2.96
CA MET A 540 6.49 -16.04 1.92
C MET A 540 6.54 -14.52 2.16
N GLY A 541 7.18 -14.07 3.24
CA GLY A 541 7.30 -12.66 3.58
C GLY A 541 6.06 -12.05 4.25
N TYR A 542 5.08 -12.86 4.68
CA TYR A 542 3.97 -12.39 5.49
C TYR A 542 4.35 -12.32 6.98
N VAL A 543 3.73 -11.42 7.73
CA VAL A 543 3.98 -11.26 9.17
C VAL A 543 3.48 -12.49 9.92
N GLY A 544 4.36 -13.18 10.66
CA GLY A 544 4.03 -14.35 11.47
C GLY A 544 3.85 -14.06 12.96
N SER A 545 4.47 -12.99 13.48
CA SER A 545 4.32 -12.56 14.89
C SER A 545 4.80 -11.13 15.10
N TYR A 546 4.33 -10.46 16.16
CA TYR A 546 4.86 -9.18 16.65
C TYR A 546 4.38 -8.90 18.09
N GLN A 547 5.01 -7.94 18.76
CA GLN A 547 4.53 -7.36 20.00
C GLN A 547 4.04 -5.94 19.74
N GLU A 548 2.91 -5.56 20.31
CA GLU A 548 2.31 -4.23 20.20
C GLU A 548 1.93 -3.71 21.58
N SER A 549 2.29 -2.47 21.91
CA SER A 549 1.80 -1.78 23.10
C SER A 549 0.99 -0.56 22.70
N VAL A 550 -0.20 -0.42 23.25
CA VAL A 550 -1.08 0.75 23.06
C VAL A 550 -1.20 1.48 24.39
N ARG A 551 -0.87 2.78 24.40
CA ARG A 551 -0.96 3.67 25.56
C ARG A 551 -1.84 4.87 25.26
N THR A 552 -2.80 5.18 26.15
CA THR A 552 -3.66 6.37 26.03
C THR A 552 -3.43 7.33 27.19
N TYR A 553 -3.17 8.61 26.90
CA TYR A 553 -2.85 9.64 27.92
C TYR A 553 -3.06 11.09 27.44
N THR A 554 -3.04 12.06 28.36
CA THR A 554 -2.96 13.52 28.07
C THR A 554 -1.54 14.05 28.31
N GLU A 555 -1.09 15.07 27.58
CA GLU A 555 0.15 15.76 27.97
C GLU A 555 0.00 16.30 29.40
N ALA A 556 0.97 16.02 30.26
CA ALA A 556 0.84 16.27 31.71
C ALA A 556 0.44 17.72 31.98
N ASP A 557 -0.57 17.88 32.84
CA ASP A 557 -1.03 19.15 33.38
C ASP A 557 0.17 20.01 33.85
N GLU A 558 0.44 21.12 33.15
CA GLU A 558 1.42 22.12 33.59
C GLU A 558 1.02 22.74 34.93
N ASP A 559 -0.24 22.57 35.39
CA ASP A 559 -0.76 23.11 36.64
C ASP A 559 -0.32 22.30 37.88
N GLY A 560 0.32 21.14 37.69
CA GLY A 560 1.03 20.40 38.73
C GLY A 560 0.14 19.93 39.88
N ASP A 561 -1.14 19.67 39.61
CA ASP A 561 -2.12 19.23 40.60
C ASP A 561 -1.93 17.76 41.04
N GLY A 562 -1.13 17.00 40.28
CA GLY A 562 -0.75 15.62 40.58
C GLY A 562 -1.86 14.60 40.32
N ASN A 563 -2.91 14.97 39.59
CA ASN A 563 -3.96 14.07 39.16
C ASN A 563 -3.54 13.39 37.83
N VAL A 564 -3.37 12.07 37.83
CA VAL A 564 -3.11 11.31 36.59
C VAL A 564 -4.47 11.00 35.96
N ASP A 565 -4.83 11.75 34.92
CA ASP A 565 -6.17 11.76 34.30
C ASP A 565 -6.53 10.45 33.55
N LEU A 566 -5.61 9.87 32.77
CA LEU A 566 -5.69 8.51 32.21
C LEU A 566 -4.27 8.11 31.77
N ASP A 567 -3.82 6.90 32.13
CA ASP A 567 -2.56 6.33 31.65
C ASP A 567 -2.69 4.80 31.55
N LEU A 568 -3.49 4.36 30.57
CA LEU A 568 -3.75 2.94 30.32
C LEU A 568 -2.77 2.41 29.29
N THR A 569 -2.07 1.32 29.61
CA THR A 569 -1.20 0.60 28.66
C THR A 569 -1.62 -0.86 28.53
N ASN A 570 -1.89 -1.31 27.31
CA ASN A 570 -2.14 -2.70 26.99
C ASN A 570 -1.00 -3.24 26.10
N ILE A 571 -0.48 -4.42 26.41
CA ILE A 571 0.56 -5.09 25.62
C ILE A 571 -0.02 -6.37 25.02
N THR A 572 0.00 -6.47 23.70
CA THR A 572 -0.45 -7.64 22.93
C THR A 572 0.73 -8.30 22.24
N TYR A 573 0.87 -9.61 22.43
CA TYR A 573 1.78 -10.46 21.67
C TYR A 573 0.98 -11.27 20.66
N ARG A 574 1.03 -10.90 19.38
CA ARG A 574 0.40 -11.66 18.31
C ARG A 574 1.37 -12.67 17.73
N SER A 575 0.95 -13.92 17.58
CA SER A 575 1.75 -15.04 17.07
C SER A 575 0.91 -16.01 16.25
N ASN A 576 1.58 -16.99 15.62
CA ASN A 576 0.97 -18.06 14.82
C ASN A 576 -0.01 -17.51 13.77
N ILE A 577 0.37 -16.44 13.06
CA ILE A 577 -0.49 -15.87 12.02
C ILE A 577 -0.43 -16.76 10.78
N ASP A 578 -1.57 -17.35 10.43
CA ASP A 578 -1.71 -18.18 9.22
C ASP A 578 -2.53 -17.46 8.14
N TYR A 579 -2.23 -17.78 6.89
CA TYR A 579 -2.85 -17.19 5.70
C TYR A 579 -3.42 -18.28 4.79
N ASN A 580 -4.54 -18.00 4.12
CA ASN A 580 -5.06 -18.88 3.05
C ASN A 580 -4.32 -18.65 1.72
N GLU A 581 -4.72 -19.41 0.70
CA GLU A 581 -4.17 -19.29 -0.65
C GLU A 581 -4.37 -17.89 -1.27
N LEU A 582 -5.35 -17.10 -0.80
CA LEU A 582 -5.58 -15.72 -1.25
C LEU A 582 -4.82 -14.68 -0.43
N SER A 583 -3.84 -15.08 0.39
CA SER A 583 -3.07 -14.21 1.30
C SER A 583 -3.94 -13.51 2.36
N GLN A 584 -5.11 -14.06 2.69
CA GLN A 584 -5.99 -13.54 3.74
C GLN A 584 -5.68 -14.24 5.06
N THR A 585 -5.63 -13.50 6.17
CA THR A 585 -5.41 -14.07 7.49
C THR A 585 -6.53 -15.03 7.88
N VAL A 586 -6.22 -16.28 8.17
CA VAL A 586 -7.23 -17.27 8.60
C VAL A 586 -7.12 -17.65 10.07
N TYR A 587 -5.98 -17.38 10.70
CA TYR A 587 -5.78 -17.62 12.12
C TYR A 587 -4.74 -16.66 12.70
N TYR A 588 -4.90 -16.31 13.97
CA TYR A 588 -3.84 -15.76 14.81
C TYR A 588 -4.14 -16.04 16.28
N HIS A 589 -3.08 -15.96 17.10
CA HIS A 589 -3.13 -16.07 18.54
C HIS A 589 -2.58 -14.80 19.21
N ASP A 590 -3.38 -14.17 20.07
CA ASP A 590 -2.97 -13.00 20.87
C ASP A 590 -2.87 -13.34 22.35
N SER A 591 -1.73 -13.02 22.98
CA SER A 591 -1.58 -12.94 24.44
C SER A 591 -1.58 -11.47 24.85
N VAL A 592 -2.59 -11.02 25.57
CA VAL A 592 -2.76 -9.64 26.02
C VAL A 592 -2.52 -9.53 27.53
N GLN A 593 -1.65 -8.61 27.91
CA GLN A 593 -1.50 -8.11 29.28
C GLN A 593 -2.23 -6.77 29.34
N ALA A 594 -3.40 -6.77 29.98
CA ALA A 594 -4.17 -5.55 30.20
C ALA A 594 -3.70 -4.86 31.48
N GLY A 595 -3.48 -3.54 31.42
CA GLY A 595 -3.11 -2.72 32.59
C GLY A 595 -4.24 -2.48 33.60
N ASP A 596 -5.34 -3.22 33.49
CA ASP A 596 -6.47 -3.17 34.44
C ASP A 596 -6.02 -3.57 35.85
N ALA A 597 -6.73 -3.11 36.89
CA ALA A 597 -6.63 -3.67 38.24
C ALA A 597 -7.83 -4.60 38.51
N PRO A 598 -7.64 -5.92 38.76
CA PRO A 598 -6.39 -6.68 38.70
C PRO A 598 -5.83 -6.87 37.29
N ASP A 599 -4.51 -7.07 37.18
CA ASP A 599 -3.85 -7.49 35.95
C ASP A 599 -4.55 -8.74 35.40
N LYS A 600 -5.10 -8.64 34.20
CA LYS A 600 -5.72 -9.77 33.48
C LYS A 600 -4.76 -10.23 32.40
N ASN A 601 -4.62 -11.55 32.29
CA ASN A 601 -4.05 -12.19 31.11
C ASN A 601 -5.21 -12.66 30.23
N ILE A 602 -5.23 -12.19 28.99
CA ILE A 602 -6.27 -12.54 28.02
C ILE A 602 -5.59 -13.23 26.84
N GLU A 603 -5.92 -14.48 26.59
CA GLU A 603 -5.50 -15.22 25.41
C GLU A 603 -6.65 -15.22 24.39
N ILE A 604 -6.35 -14.94 23.12
CA ILE A 604 -7.36 -14.88 22.06
C ILE A 604 -6.90 -15.73 20.87
N ASP A 605 -7.66 -16.77 20.55
CA ASP A 605 -7.55 -17.50 19.30
C ASP A 605 -8.64 -17.02 18.34
N TRP A 606 -8.25 -16.36 17.26
CA TRP A 606 -9.18 -15.91 16.22
C TRP A 606 -9.01 -16.74 14.96
N HIS A 607 -10.11 -17.21 14.39
CA HIS A 607 -10.13 -17.96 13.14
C HIS A 607 -11.17 -17.39 12.18
N ALA A 608 -10.80 -17.18 10.91
CA ALA A 608 -11.75 -16.85 9.86
C ALA A 608 -12.53 -18.11 9.46
N GLY A 609 -13.87 -18.12 9.58
CA GLY A 609 -14.65 -19.26 9.09
C GLY A 609 -15.98 -19.54 9.74
N LEU A 610 -16.64 -20.55 9.18
CA LEU A 610 -17.71 -21.31 9.80
C LEU A 610 -17.11 -22.58 10.41
N PHE A 611 -17.62 -22.98 11.57
CA PHE A 611 -17.13 -24.13 12.32
C PHE A 611 -18.29 -25.08 12.65
N ASP A 612 -18.01 -26.38 12.70
CA ASP A 612 -18.96 -27.38 13.15
C ASP A 612 -19.08 -27.40 14.68
N GLU A 613 -20.04 -28.16 15.21
CA GLU A 613 -20.22 -28.33 16.66
C GLU A 613 -19.00 -28.98 17.33
N ALA A 614 -18.13 -29.66 16.56
CA ALA A 614 -16.88 -30.23 17.05
C ALA A 614 -15.70 -29.23 16.98
N GLY A 615 -15.94 -28.00 16.48
CA GLY A 615 -14.95 -26.95 16.36
C GLY A 615 -14.07 -27.03 15.12
N ASN A 616 -14.32 -27.95 14.19
CA ASN A 616 -13.60 -28.02 12.92
C ASN A 616 -14.12 -26.94 11.97
N GLN A 617 -13.22 -26.29 11.24
CA GLN A 617 -13.61 -25.36 10.20
C GLN A 617 -14.36 -26.10 9.09
N ILE A 618 -15.60 -25.69 8.83
CA ILE A 618 -16.44 -26.17 7.72
C ILE A 618 -16.22 -25.31 6.47
N LYS A 619 -16.00 -24.00 6.66
CA LYS A 619 -15.91 -23.00 5.59
C LYS A 619 -14.99 -21.85 5.99
N ALA A 620 -14.30 -21.24 5.05
CA ALA A 620 -13.49 -20.04 5.21
C ALA A 620 -14.41 -18.83 5.47
N GLY A 621 -13.82 -17.83 6.11
CA GLY A 621 -14.56 -16.72 6.71
C GLY A 621 -14.75 -15.52 5.80
N TYR A 622 -14.47 -15.62 4.50
CA TYR A 622 -14.43 -14.49 3.57
C TYR A 622 -15.48 -14.58 2.46
N ASP A 623 -16.09 -13.44 2.11
CA ASP A 623 -16.99 -13.33 0.98
C ASP A 623 -16.21 -13.23 -0.34
N VAL A 624 -16.92 -13.22 -1.47
CA VAL A 624 -16.31 -13.17 -2.80
C VAL A 624 -15.43 -11.93 -3.00
N SER A 625 -15.72 -10.82 -2.31
CA SER A 625 -14.93 -9.57 -2.35
C SER A 625 -13.74 -9.58 -1.40
N GLY A 626 -13.52 -10.67 -0.67
CA GLY A 626 -12.45 -10.82 0.33
C GLY A 626 -12.72 -10.15 1.67
N ARG A 627 -13.99 -9.84 2.00
CA ARG A 627 -14.39 -9.28 3.30
C ARG A 627 -14.80 -10.40 4.25
N SER A 628 -14.49 -10.30 5.53
CA SER A 628 -14.80 -11.39 6.49
C SER A 628 -16.31 -11.52 6.75
N PHE A 629 -16.98 -12.54 6.22
CA PHE A 629 -18.39 -12.82 6.50
C PHE A 629 -18.64 -13.73 7.71
N ALA A 630 -17.61 -14.43 8.20
CA ALA A 630 -17.70 -15.31 9.35
C ALA A 630 -16.36 -15.47 10.08
N TYR A 631 -16.41 -15.58 11.39
CA TYR A 631 -15.23 -15.89 12.21
C TYR A 631 -15.64 -16.61 13.50
N LYS A 632 -14.67 -17.27 14.12
CA LYS A 632 -14.72 -17.76 15.49
C LYS A 632 -13.61 -17.10 16.29
N GLN A 633 -13.95 -16.60 17.47
CA GLN A 633 -13.01 -16.06 18.42
C GLN A 633 -13.18 -16.82 19.75
N VAL A 634 -12.10 -17.35 20.28
CA VAL A 634 -12.06 -17.95 21.62
C VAL A 634 -11.20 -17.04 22.49
N THR A 635 -11.80 -16.45 23.50
CA THR A 635 -11.12 -15.59 24.48
C THR A 635 -11.04 -16.34 25.80
N HIS A 636 -9.84 -16.51 26.33
CA HIS A 636 -9.59 -17.09 27.65
C HIS A 636 -9.01 -16.02 28.57
N THR A 637 -9.76 -15.65 29.60
CA THR A 637 -9.39 -14.57 30.52
C THR A 637 -9.05 -15.17 31.88
N THR A 638 -7.85 -14.89 32.38
CA THR A 638 -7.40 -15.31 33.71
C THR A 638 -6.89 -14.14 34.54
N ASN A 639 -7.04 -14.24 35.86
CA ASN A 639 -6.33 -13.38 36.82
C ASN A 639 -5.82 -14.23 38.00
N LYS A 640 -4.93 -13.68 38.82
CA LYS A 640 -4.56 -14.32 40.09
C LYS A 640 -5.44 -13.77 41.22
N SER A 641 -5.91 -14.67 42.09
CA SER A 641 -6.52 -14.24 43.36
C SER A 641 -5.51 -13.43 44.17
N GLY A 642 -5.94 -12.31 44.76
CA GLY A 642 -5.04 -11.39 45.44
C GLY A 642 -5.76 -10.41 46.35
N LEU A 643 -5.06 -9.35 46.73
CA LEU A 643 -5.66 -8.16 47.33
C LEU A 643 -5.39 -6.98 46.39
N ASP A 644 -6.37 -6.10 46.21
CA ASP A 644 -6.16 -4.84 45.49
C ASP A 644 -5.31 -3.85 46.33
N SER A 645 -5.05 -2.66 45.77
CA SER A 645 -4.33 -1.57 46.45
C SER A 645 -4.98 -1.09 47.75
N GLU A 646 -6.24 -1.46 47.99
CA GLU A 646 -7.04 -1.09 49.15
C GLU A 646 -7.19 -2.25 50.16
N GLY A 647 -6.65 -3.42 49.83
CA GLY A 647 -6.68 -4.61 50.67
C GLY A 647 -7.95 -5.46 50.53
N ASN A 648 -8.79 -5.23 49.51
CA ASN A 648 -9.96 -6.06 49.21
C ASN A 648 -9.57 -7.31 48.44
N SER A 649 -10.24 -8.43 48.70
CA SER A 649 -9.97 -9.70 48.02
C SER A 649 -10.38 -9.64 46.55
N ILE A 650 -9.43 -9.90 45.66
CA ILE A 650 -9.64 -10.12 44.24
C ILE A 650 -9.90 -11.61 44.03
N PRO A 651 -11.09 -12.02 43.57
CA PRO A 651 -11.38 -13.42 43.26
C PRO A 651 -10.58 -13.89 42.05
N GLU A 652 -10.21 -15.18 42.06
CA GLU A 652 -9.63 -15.85 40.90
C GLU A 652 -10.67 -15.91 39.78
N LEU A 653 -10.23 -15.56 38.57
CA LEU A 653 -10.98 -15.54 37.34
C LEU A 653 -10.32 -16.52 36.38
N ASP A 654 -11.11 -17.44 35.83
CA ASP A 654 -10.70 -18.37 34.79
C ASP A 654 -11.94 -18.65 33.94
N ILE A 655 -12.07 -17.93 32.83
CA ILE A 655 -13.27 -17.93 31.98
C ILE A 655 -12.86 -18.06 30.52
N THR A 656 -13.47 -19.00 29.82
CA THR A 656 -13.43 -19.08 28.36
C THR A 656 -14.74 -18.55 27.78
N THR A 657 -14.65 -17.64 26.82
CA THR A 657 -15.78 -17.17 26.00
C THR A 657 -15.50 -17.48 24.53
N THR A 658 -16.39 -18.20 23.89
CA THR A 658 -16.34 -18.45 22.44
C THR A 658 -17.43 -17.65 21.74
N VAL A 659 -17.06 -16.84 20.75
CA VAL A 659 -17.96 -16.10 19.87
C VAL A 659 -17.80 -16.62 18.45
N VAL A 660 -18.90 -16.97 17.79
CA VAL A 660 -18.95 -17.34 16.37
C VAL A 660 -19.83 -16.33 15.64
N ARG A 661 -19.23 -15.46 14.82
CA ARG A 661 -19.97 -14.56 13.93
C ARG A 661 -20.16 -15.24 12.57
N THR A 662 -21.37 -15.13 12.02
CA THR A 662 -21.76 -15.67 10.71
C THR A 662 -22.69 -14.69 9.98
N LYS A 663 -22.96 -14.96 8.71
CA LYS A 663 -23.93 -14.21 7.89
C LYS A 663 -23.69 -12.70 7.86
N THR A 664 -22.44 -12.23 7.97
CA THR A 664 -22.17 -10.81 7.81
C THR A 664 -22.50 -10.39 6.39
N LEU A 665 -23.37 -9.40 6.22
CA LEU A 665 -23.71 -8.80 4.94
C LEU A 665 -23.07 -7.42 4.83
N TYR A 666 -22.55 -7.08 3.67
CA TYR A 666 -21.87 -5.82 3.41
C TYR A 666 -22.59 -5.00 2.32
N GLY A 667 -22.60 -3.67 2.45
CA GLY A 667 -22.91 -2.74 1.36
C GLY A 667 -21.69 -2.50 0.45
N GLY A 668 -21.88 -1.83 -0.70
CA GLY A 668 -20.83 -1.77 -1.74
C GLY A 668 -19.61 -0.88 -1.49
N PHE A 669 -19.48 -0.24 -0.32
CA PHE A 669 -18.19 0.29 0.17
C PHE A 669 -17.75 -0.36 1.49
N GLY A 670 -18.24 -1.55 1.78
CA GLY A 670 -17.78 -2.37 2.91
C GLY A 670 -18.47 -2.09 4.26
N SER A 671 -19.56 -1.31 4.30
CA SER A 671 -20.34 -1.11 5.52
C SER A 671 -21.14 -2.37 5.88
N VAL A 672 -21.20 -2.75 7.16
CA VAL A 672 -21.90 -3.96 7.63
C VAL A 672 -23.41 -3.71 7.76
N LYS A 673 -24.23 -4.51 7.09
CA LYS A 673 -25.70 -4.39 7.05
C LYS A 673 -26.43 -5.36 7.98
N ALA A 674 -25.83 -6.52 8.22
CA ALA A 674 -26.37 -7.53 9.12
C ALA A 674 -25.27 -8.51 9.54
N TYR A 675 -25.47 -9.23 10.64
CA TYR A 675 -24.68 -10.39 11.06
C TYR A 675 -25.43 -11.21 12.12
N CYS A 676 -24.95 -12.42 12.39
CA CYS A 676 -25.43 -13.28 13.47
C CYS A 676 -24.24 -13.75 14.32
N GLU A 677 -24.33 -13.62 15.63
CA GLU A 677 -23.31 -14.07 16.60
C GLU A 677 -23.88 -15.13 17.53
N GLU A 678 -23.17 -16.23 17.71
CA GLU A 678 -23.40 -17.18 18.80
C GLU A 678 -22.29 -17.02 19.83
N MET A 679 -22.64 -16.86 21.10
CA MET A 679 -21.72 -16.74 22.22
C MET A 679 -21.97 -17.85 23.25
N ARG A 680 -20.89 -18.46 23.73
CA ARG A 680 -20.84 -19.43 24.82
C ARG A 680 -19.78 -19.01 25.83
N THR A 681 -20.05 -19.12 27.12
CA THR A 681 -19.12 -18.73 28.18
C THR A 681 -19.19 -19.70 29.36
N ASP A 682 -18.05 -19.94 30.00
CA ASP A 682 -17.95 -20.77 31.21
C ASP A 682 -18.65 -20.11 32.43
N GLU A 683 -18.86 -18.79 32.43
CA GLU A 683 -19.65 -18.13 33.48
C GLU A 683 -21.13 -18.55 33.47
N ALA A 684 -21.61 -19.05 32.34
CA ALA A 684 -22.98 -19.49 32.13
C ALA A 684 -23.00 -20.74 31.26
N GLU A 685 -22.32 -21.82 31.70
CA GLU A 685 -22.12 -23.07 30.96
C GLU A 685 -23.41 -23.66 30.34
N ASP A 686 -24.56 -23.38 30.94
CA ASP A 686 -25.86 -23.89 30.53
C ASP A 686 -26.63 -22.97 29.57
N VAL A 687 -26.03 -21.86 29.12
CA VAL A 687 -26.68 -20.84 28.29
C VAL A 687 -25.89 -20.56 27.02
N VAL A 688 -26.59 -20.60 25.88
CA VAL A 688 -26.08 -20.06 24.60
C VAL A 688 -26.80 -18.74 24.30
N ILE A 689 -26.04 -17.71 23.93
CA ILE A 689 -26.60 -16.41 23.53
C ILE A 689 -26.45 -16.29 22.01
N ILE A 690 -27.55 -16.08 21.30
CA ILE A 690 -27.55 -15.79 19.86
C ILE A 690 -28.00 -14.36 19.64
N THR A 691 -27.16 -13.53 19.01
CA THR A 691 -27.44 -12.14 18.64
C THR A 691 -27.55 -12.02 17.13
N GLU A 692 -28.73 -11.75 16.61
CA GLU A 692 -28.95 -11.43 15.20
C GLU A 692 -29.13 -9.92 15.03
N LYS A 693 -28.15 -9.25 14.43
CA LYS A 693 -28.22 -7.82 14.12
C LYS A 693 -28.53 -7.65 12.65
N ASN A 694 -29.64 -7.00 12.33
CA ASN A 694 -30.17 -6.84 10.98
C ASN A 694 -30.51 -5.38 10.72
N ASN A 695 -30.75 -5.04 9.45
CA ASN A 695 -31.19 -3.71 9.04
C ASN A 695 -30.30 -2.59 9.61
N ILE A 696 -28.99 -2.80 9.66
CA ILE A 696 -28.04 -1.77 10.10
C ILE A 696 -27.96 -0.72 9.02
N TYR A 697 -28.36 0.50 9.35
CA TYR A 697 -28.35 1.62 8.42
C TYR A 697 -27.54 2.81 8.90
N TYR A 698 -27.09 3.62 7.96
CA TYR A 698 -26.10 4.68 8.18
C TYR A 698 -26.65 6.08 7.85
N ASP A 699 -26.04 7.11 8.41
CA ASP A 699 -26.26 8.51 8.02
C ASP A 699 -25.42 8.90 6.79
N SER A 700 -25.56 10.14 6.32
CA SER A 700 -24.83 10.65 5.14
C SER A 700 -23.31 10.66 5.30
N ASN A 701 -22.82 10.59 6.55
CA ASN A 701 -21.40 10.54 6.92
C ASN A 701 -20.93 9.11 7.22
N GLN A 702 -21.71 8.08 6.85
CA GLN A 702 -21.38 6.67 7.04
C GLN A 702 -21.27 6.23 8.53
N ARG A 703 -21.96 6.91 9.45
CA ARG A 703 -22.09 6.51 10.87
C ARG A 703 -23.41 5.76 11.11
N VAL A 704 -23.44 4.80 12.04
CA VAL A 704 -24.64 3.96 12.28
C VAL A 704 -25.80 4.79 12.81
N ARG A 705 -26.91 4.84 12.08
CA ARG A 705 -28.12 5.59 12.42
C ARG A 705 -29.22 4.73 13.07
N GLY A 706 -29.14 3.41 12.91
CA GLY A 706 -30.03 2.46 13.56
C GLY A 706 -29.83 1.02 13.12
N TYR A 707 -30.50 0.11 13.80
CA TYR A 707 -30.50 -1.34 13.55
C TYR A 707 -31.65 -2.04 14.28
N GLU A 708 -31.93 -3.27 13.87
CA GLU A 708 -32.78 -4.21 14.58
C GLU A 708 -31.91 -5.36 15.12
N GLU A 709 -32.10 -5.71 16.38
CA GLU A 709 -31.31 -6.71 17.07
C GLU A 709 -32.23 -7.71 17.78
N VAL A 710 -31.88 -8.98 17.67
CA VAL A 710 -32.58 -10.07 18.35
C VAL A 710 -31.58 -10.84 19.18
N VAL A 711 -31.74 -10.83 20.50
CA VAL A 711 -30.93 -11.62 21.42
C VAL A 711 -31.76 -12.79 21.94
N THR A 712 -31.32 -14.01 21.71
CA THR A 712 -31.96 -15.24 22.20
C THR A 712 -31.05 -15.94 23.18
N LYS A 713 -31.48 -16.09 24.44
CA LYS A 713 -30.80 -16.92 25.44
C LYS A 713 -31.44 -18.31 25.46
N ILE A 714 -30.65 -19.35 25.18
CA ILE A 714 -31.09 -20.74 25.04
C ILE A 714 -30.53 -21.57 26.20
N ASP A 715 -31.40 -22.26 26.94
CA ASP A 715 -31.02 -23.24 27.98
C ASP A 715 -30.65 -24.60 27.35
N ILE A 716 -29.39 -25.00 27.57
CA ILE A 716 -28.80 -26.25 27.06
C ILE A 716 -29.36 -27.48 27.80
N LEU A 717 -29.56 -27.40 29.11
CA LEU A 717 -29.90 -28.53 29.98
C LEU A 717 -31.29 -29.12 29.68
N THR A 718 -32.22 -28.30 29.21
CA THR A 718 -33.58 -28.73 28.85
C THR A 718 -33.79 -28.94 27.34
N ARG A 719 -32.74 -28.84 26.51
CA ARG A 719 -32.84 -28.83 25.03
C ARG A 719 -33.91 -27.86 24.53
N GLY A 720 -33.98 -26.65 25.12
CA GLY A 720 -34.97 -25.63 24.75
C GLY A 720 -36.44 -25.96 25.10
N ASN A 721 -36.74 -27.02 25.86
CA ASN A 721 -38.13 -27.39 26.18
C ASN A 721 -38.75 -26.58 27.32
N LYS A 722 -37.99 -25.69 27.96
CA LYS A 722 -38.51 -24.69 28.91
C LYS A 722 -37.58 -23.48 28.94
N TYR A 723 -38.07 -22.34 28.41
CA TYR A 723 -37.50 -20.98 28.54
C TYR A 723 -36.31 -20.62 27.62
N ASN A 724 -36.53 -20.61 26.30
CA ASN A 724 -35.76 -19.70 25.45
C ASN A 724 -36.28 -18.28 25.71
N LEU A 725 -35.40 -17.36 26.10
CA LEU A 725 -35.75 -15.97 26.33
C LEU A 725 -35.29 -15.15 25.12
N LYS A 726 -36.24 -14.63 24.36
CA LYS A 726 -35.96 -13.70 23.26
C LYS A 726 -36.16 -12.26 23.70
N THR A 727 -35.22 -11.39 23.38
CA THR A 727 -35.35 -9.94 23.47
C THR A 727 -35.14 -9.37 22.07
N ASN A 728 -36.06 -8.53 21.60
CA ASN A 728 -35.95 -7.83 20.33
C ASN A 728 -35.76 -6.35 20.66
N THR A 729 -34.74 -5.74 20.08
CA THR A 729 -34.36 -4.35 20.28
C THR A 729 -34.33 -3.67 18.92
N LYS A 730 -35.00 -2.53 18.78
CA LYS A 730 -34.89 -1.68 17.60
C LYS A 730 -34.31 -0.35 18.04
N ARG A 731 -33.07 -0.06 17.62
CA ARG A 731 -32.44 1.24 17.84
C ARG A 731 -32.57 2.07 16.58
N SER A 732 -33.03 3.30 16.72
CA SER A 732 -33.25 4.22 15.61
C SER A 732 -32.88 5.64 16.01
N GLN A 733 -32.83 6.53 15.01
CA GLN A 733 -32.56 7.95 15.21
C GLN A 733 -31.26 8.22 15.99
N VAL A 734 -30.24 7.37 15.81
CA VAL A 734 -28.93 7.63 16.42
C VAL A 734 -28.38 8.92 15.81
N ASN A 735 -28.22 9.94 16.64
CA ASN A 735 -27.64 11.22 16.26
C ASN A 735 -26.25 11.36 16.87
N TYR A 736 -25.44 12.17 16.21
CA TYR A 736 -24.07 12.44 16.63
C TYR A 736 -23.87 13.95 16.79
N ASN A 737 -23.00 14.34 17.71
CA ASN A 737 -22.53 15.73 17.79
C ASN A 737 -21.40 15.98 16.77
N ASP A 738 -20.86 17.20 16.77
CA ASP A 738 -19.82 17.64 15.84
C ASP A 738 -18.44 16.99 16.13
N TYR A 739 -18.29 16.31 17.26
CA TYR A 739 -17.14 15.46 17.60
C TYR A 739 -17.30 13.99 17.17
N GLY A 740 -18.45 13.63 16.61
CA GLY A 740 -18.80 12.26 16.21
C GLY A 740 -19.17 11.35 17.38
N GLN A 741 -19.45 11.90 18.56
CA GLN A 741 -19.98 11.16 19.71
C GLN A 741 -21.49 10.98 19.56
N ILE A 742 -22.05 9.87 20.04
CA ILE A 742 -23.50 9.65 20.04
C ILE A 742 -24.15 10.67 20.99
N SER A 743 -25.01 11.54 20.48
CA SER A 743 -25.71 12.54 21.29
C SER A 743 -27.13 12.10 21.67
N PHE A 744 -27.74 11.22 20.87
CA PHE A 744 -29.10 10.73 21.11
C PHE A 744 -29.34 9.39 20.43
N TYR A 745 -30.23 8.56 20.98
CA TYR A 745 -30.92 7.51 20.23
C TYR A 745 -32.29 7.20 20.83
N HIS A 746 -33.18 6.66 19.98
CA HIS A 746 -34.44 6.07 20.39
C HIS A 746 -34.34 4.53 20.31
N GLN A 747 -34.81 3.83 21.33
CA GLN A 747 -34.75 2.38 21.41
C GLN A 747 -36.08 1.78 21.87
N GLU A 748 -36.61 0.85 21.09
CA GLU A 748 -37.78 0.03 21.46
C GLU A 748 -37.30 -1.38 21.81
N SER A 749 -37.79 -1.96 22.91
CA SER A 749 -37.42 -3.31 23.34
C SER A 749 -38.63 -4.12 23.80
N TYR A 750 -38.70 -5.39 23.39
CA TYR A 750 -39.70 -6.37 23.81
C TYR A 750 -39.04 -7.69 24.18
N SER A 751 -39.41 -8.28 25.33
CA SER A 751 -38.83 -9.53 25.83
C SER A 751 -39.87 -10.57 26.22
N ASP A 752 -39.60 -11.85 25.94
CA ASP A 752 -40.47 -12.97 26.32
C ASP A 752 -40.53 -13.20 27.84
N ALA A 753 -39.60 -12.65 28.63
CA ALA A 753 -39.61 -12.75 30.11
C ALA A 753 -40.76 -11.94 30.71
N SER A 754 -41.14 -10.86 30.06
CA SER A 754 -42.23 -9.97 30.43
C SER A 754 -43.18 -9.83 29.25
N THR A 755 -43.83 -10.94 28.88
CA THR A 755 -44.78 -10.99 27.76
C THR A 755 -45.79 -9.84 27.86
N ASN A 756 -45.98 -9.10 26.78
CA ASN A 756 -46.78 -7.88 26.66
C ASN A 756 -46.17 -6.59 27.28
N LEU A 757 -44.89 -6.55 27.63
CA LEU A 757 -44.19 -5.32 28.02
C LEU A 757 -43.37 -4.78 26.84
N LEU A 758 -43.69 -3.56 26.41
CA LEU A 758 -42.87 -2.74 25.52
C LEU A 758 -42.12 -1.72 26.39
N THR A 759 -40.81 -1.63 26.20
CA THR A 759 -39.97 -0.58 26.78
C THR A 759 -39.48 0.33 25.66
N GLU A 760 -39.83 1.60 25.73
CA GLU A 760 -39.29 2.66 24.87
C GLU A 760 -38.28 3.46 25.69
N GLU A 761 -37.12 3.75 25.10
CA GLU A 761 -36.02 4.46 25.73
C GLU A 761 -35.52 5.56 24.79
N ASP A 762 -35.60 6.80 25.24
CA ASP A 762 -34.90 7.93 24.64
C ASP A 762 -33.66 8.23 25.48
N TRP A 763 -32.48 8.02 24.92
CA TRP A 763 -31.21 8.25 25.59
C TRP A 763 -30.51 9.47 25.02
N TYR A 764 -29.95 10.31 25.87
CA TYR A 764 -29.26 11.55 25.51
C TYR A 764 -27.93 11.64 26.24
N ALA A 765 -26.86 11.91 25.50
CA ALA A 765 -25.58 12.29 26.11
C ALA A 765 -25.63 13.77 26.51
N ASP A 766 -25.24 14.07 27.75
CA ASP A 766 -25.18 15.45 28.25
C ASP A 766 -23.75 16.00 28.18
N LYS A 767 -22.74 15.18 28.52
CA LYS A 767 -21.33 15.59 28.51
C LYS A 767 -20.37 14.42 28.32
N TYR A 768 -19.28 14.67 27.61
CA TYR A 768 -18.11 13.82 27.49
C TYR A 768 -16.88 14.49 28.12
N ASN A 769 -15.92 13.69 28.59
CA ASN A 769 -14.60 14.17 29.01
C ASN A 769 -13.62 14.26 27.82
N VAL A 770 -12.40 14.71 28.10
CA VAL A 770 -11.33 14.89 27.09
C VAL A 770 -10.89 13.59 26.42
N PHE A 771 -11.09 12.44 27.07
CA PHE A 771 -10.82 11.09 26.53
C PHE A 771 -12.01 10.48 25.82
N ASN A 772 -13.03 11.27 25.49
CA ASN A 772 -14.21 10.81 24.77
C ASN A 772 -15.08 9.81 25.57
N GLN A 773 -15.02 9.83 26.90
CA GLN A 773 -15.84 9.03 27.81
C GLN A 773 -17.06 9.83 28.31
N ILE A 774 -18.21 9.17 28.54
CA ILE A 774 -19.45 9.83 28.98
C ILE A 774 -19.32 10.24 30.45
N GLU A 775 -19.43 11.52 30.75
CA GLU A 775 -19.49 12.03 32.14
C GLU A 775 -20.93 12.11 32.64
N SER A 776 -21.85 12.54 31.79
CA SER A 776 -23.26 12.69 32.15
C SER A 776 -24.19 12.37 30.98
N TYR A 777 -25.37 11.86 31.31
CA TYR A 777 -26.41 11.51 30.36
C TYR A 777 -27.78 11.49 31.05
N HIS A 778 -28.83 11.57 30.26
CA HIS A 778 -30.18 11.30 30.74
C HIS A 778 -30.92 10.34 29.81
N THR A 779 -31.93 9.71 30.39
CA THR A 779 -32.71 8.67 29.75
C THR A 779 -34.16 8.77 30.19
N ASN A 780 -35.07 8.78 29.22
CA ASN A 780 -36.50 8.73 29.45
C ASN A 780 -36.99 7.34 29.03
N ILE A 781 -37.48 6.57 30.00
CA ILE A 781 -37.95 5.20 29.81
C ILE A 781 -39.47 5.17 29.94
N LEU A 782 -40.16 4.63 28.95
CA LEU A 782 -41.59 4.37 28.96
C LEU A 782 -41.83 2.86 28.90
N GLU A 783 -42.41 2.31 29.97
CA GLU A 783 -42.78 0.90 30.10
C GLU A 783 -44.31 0.77 29.95
N ILE A 784 -44.76 0.17 28.84
CA ILE A 784 -46.17 -0.05 28.52
C ILE A 784 -46.46 -1.55 28.52
N GLY A 785 -47.44 -1.98 29.31
CA GLY A 785 -47.92 -3.35 29.24
C GLY A 785 -49.38 -3.50 29.61
N ALA A 786 -50.01 -4.57 29.10
CA ALA A 786 -51.39 -4.91 29.45
C ALA A 786 -51.51 -6.41 29.73
N ASP A 787 -52.07 -6.74 30.89
CA ASP A 787 -52.53 -8.10 31.19
C ASP A 787 -54.07 -8.12 31.31
N ILE A 788 -54.64 -9.30 31.58
CA ILE A 788 -56.10 -9.52 31.62
C ILE A 788 -56.77 -8.73 32.78
N ALA A 789 -55.99 -8.17 33.72
CA ALA A 789 -56.46 -7.49 34.92
C ALA A 789 -55.96 -6.04 35.10
N ASN A 790 -54.84 -5.62 34.49
CA ASN A 790 -54.17 -4.35 34.73
C ASN A 790 -53.51 -3.78 33.46
N GLN A 791 -53.45 -2.44 33.39
CA GLN A 791 -52.62 -1.70 32.44
C GLN A 791 -51.44 -1.08 33.19
N LEU A 792 -50.22 -1.34 32.72
CA LEU A 792 -48.99 -0.68 33.12
C LEU A 792 -48.68 0.43 32.12
N ASN A 793 -48.51 1.63 32.63
CA ASN A 793 -47.98 2.77 31.90
C ASN A 793 -47.08 3.55 32.86
N LYS A 794 -45.79 3.21 32.84
CA LYS A 794 -44.81 3.74 33.76
C LYS A 794 -43.78 4.56 32.98
N THR A 795 -43.49 5.73 33.50
CA THR A 795 -42.43 6.61 32.96
C THR A 795 -41.36 6.76 34.01
N THR A 796 -40.11 6.53 33.63
CA THR A 796 -38.93 6.69 34.46
C THR A 796 -37.94 7.62 33.78
N ASP A 797 -37.62 8.72 34.45
CA ASP A 797 -36.55 9.63 34.04
C ASP A 797 -35.33 9.33 34.88
N LEU A 798 -34.25 8.90 34.22
CA LEU A 798 -32.95 8.68 34.82
C LEU A 798 -32.00 9.77 34.34
N THR A 799 -31.29 10.42 35.26
CA THR A 799 -30.22 11.36 34.94
C THR A 799 -28.97 10.97 35.71
N ARG A 800 -27.90 10.66 35.00
CA ARG A 800 -26.55 10.55 35.57
C ARG A 800 -25.85 11.88 35.39
N PHE A 801 -25.63 12.60 36.50
CA PHE A 801 -25.07 13.96 36.45
C PHE A 801 -23.55 13.97 36.43
N GLU A 802 -22.94 12.90 36.90
CA GLU A 802 -21.50 12.80 37.09
C GLU A 802 -21.10 11.32 37.03
N THR A 803 -20.04 11.06 36.29
CA THR A 803 -19.34 9.79 36.20
C THR A 803 -17.87 10.14 36.29
N HIS A 804 -17.20 9.59 37.28
CA HIS A 804 -15.76 9.75 37.43
C HIS A 804 -15.07 8.45 37.00
N TYR A 805 -13.89 8.61 36.42
CA TYR A 805 -13.07 7.53 35.93
C TYR A 805 -11.73 7.58 36.66
N ASN A 806 -11.20 6.42 37.04
CA ASN A 806 -9.86 6.33 37.59
C ASN A 806 -8.79 6.43 36.47
N SER A 807 -7.52 6.43 36.85
CA SER A 807 -6.38 6.53 35.91
C SER A 807 -6.26 5.36 34.92
N LEU A 808 -7.08 4.31 35.06
CA LEU A 808 -7.17 3.17 34.13
C LEU A 808 -8.41 3.27 33.23
N GLY A 809 -9.21 4.34 33.34
CA GLY A 809 -10.41 4.56 32.56
C GLY A 809 -11.63 3.77 33.03
N LEU A 810 -11.58 3.19 34.24
CA LEU A 810 -12.72 2.49 34.85
C LEU A 810 -13.56 3.45 35.68
N ILE A 811 -14.89 3.29 35.66
CA ILE A 811 -15.79 4.07 36.51
C ILE A 811 -15.51 3.69 37.97
N ASP A 812 -15.10 4.66 38.79
CA ASP A 812 -14.88 4.47 40.22
C ASP A 812 -16.08 4.92 41.06
N TYR A 813 -16.76 6.00 40.65
CA TYR A 813 -18.05 6.41 41.20
C TYR A 813 -18.91 7.15 40.17
N TYR A 814 -20.21 7.18 40.45
CA TYR A 814 -21.15 8.01 39.71
C TYR A 814 -22.30 8.50 40.58
N LYS A 815 -22.91 9.62 40.18
CA LYS A 815 -24.13 10.16 40.82
C LYS A 815 -25.29 10.14 39.84
N GLN A 816 -26.37 9.50 40.24
CA GLN A 816 -27.59 9.42 39.43
C GLN A 816 -28.84 9.76 40.23
N LYS A 817 -29.85 10.27 39.53
CA LYS A 817 -31.20 10.48 40.06
C LYS A 817 -32.21 9.78 39.16
N THR A 818 -33.12 9.08 39.81
CA THR A 818 -34.23 8.39 39.16
C THR A 818 -35.55 8.95 39.67
N ILE A 819 -36.43 9.33 38.76
CA ILE A 819 -37.79 9.81 39.04
C ILE A 819 -38.76 8.90 38.27
N SER A 820 -39.74 8.32 38.96
CA SER A 820 -40.72 7.45 38.31
C SER A 820 -42.14 7.78 38.77
N ASN A 821 -43.11 7.67 37.85
CA ASN A 821 -44.52 8.03 38.12
C ASN A 821 -45.27 7.01 39.01
N ASP A 822 -44.75 5.79 39.14
CA ASP A 822 -45.28 4.73 40.02
C ASP A 822 -44.80 4.87 41.47
N ALA A 823 -43.74 5.67 41.69
CA ALA A 823 -43.20 6.04 43.00
C ALA A 823 -43.52 7.52 43.29
N VAL A 824 -44.80 7.81 43.54
CA VAL A 824 -45.31 9.18 43.78
C VAL A 824 -44.44 9.90 44.83
N ASP A 825 -43.87 11.05 44.44
CA ASP A 825 -43.06 11.98 45.24
C ASP A 825 -41.70 11.45 45.76
N LYS A 826 -41.09 10.44 45.13
CA LYS A 826 -39.71 10.01 45.48
C LYS A 826 -38.77 10.14 44.29
N ALA A 827 -38.00 11.24 44.27
CA ALA A 827 -36.72 11.22 43.58
C ALA A 827 -35.73 10.43 44.44
N ILE A 828 -35.13 9.40 43.87
CA ILE A 828 -34.06 8.65 44.52
C ILE A 828 -32.75 9.15 43.90
N GLU A 829 -31.93 9.79 44.73
CA GLU A 829 -30.56 10.17 44.36
C GLU A 829 -29.63 9.13 44.99
N GLU A 830 -28.77 8.55 44.15
CA GLU A 830 -27.86 7.48 44.52
C GLU A 830 -26.45 7.91 44.15
N THR A 831 -25.51 7.66 45.05
CA THR A 831 -24.07 7.68 44.77
C THR A 831 -23.60 6.24 44.91
N TRP A 832 -23.02 5.73 43.84
CA TRP A 832 -22.50 4.36 43.76
C TRP A 832 -20.99 4.37 43.82
#